data_AF-A0A2K5E551-F1
#
_entry.id   AF-A0A2K5E551-F1
#
_cell.length_a   1.000
_cell.length_b   1.000
_cell.length_c   1.000
_cell.angle_alpha   90.00
_cell.angle_beta   90.00
_cell.angle_gamma   90.00
#
_symmetry.space_group_name_H-M   'P 1'
#
loop_
_entity.id
_entity.type
_entity.pdbx_description
1 polymer ?
#
loop_
_entity_poly.entity_id
_entity_poly.type
_entity_poly.pdbx_seq_one_letter_code
_entity_poly.pdbx_strand_id
1 'polypeptide(L)'
;MLEEVFHNLDPDGTMSVEDFFYGLFKNGKSLTPSASTPYRQLKRHLSMQSFDESGRRTTTPSAMTSSIGFRVFSCLDDGMGHASVERILDTWQEEGIENSQEILKALDFSLDGNINLTELTLALENELLVTKNSIHQAALASFKVEIRHLLERVDQVVREKEKLRSDLDKAEKLKSLMASEVDDHHAAIERRNEYNLRKLDAEYKERIGALKNELRKEREQILQQAGKQRLELEQEIEKAKTEENYIRDRLALSLKENSRLENELLENAEKLAEYENLTNKLQRNLENVLAEKFGDLDPSSAEFFLQEERLTQMRNEYEQQCRVLQDQVDELQSELEEYRAQGRVPRLPLKNSLSEELDANSGGIEPNQGLGSEECNPLNMSIEAELVIEQMKEQHHRDICCLKLELEDKVRHYEKQLDETMVSCEKAQENMKQRHENEMHTLEKQISDLKNEIAELQGQAEVLKEAHHEATCRHEEEKKELQVKLEEEKAHLQETLRLEHEMELKARLAQAQASFEREREALQSSAWTEEKVRGLTQELERFHQEQLTSLGERYTLEKEELRKELLEKHQRELQEGRYESEKLQEENSILRNEITTLSEEDSVSNLKLEKLNGSQEEMWQKTETVKQENAAAQMMVENLKKQISELKMKNQQLDLENTELSQKNSQNQEKLQELNQRLTEMQCQKEKEPESSTLEEWEQEKFNLKEELERCKVQSSTLVSSLEAELSEVKIQTHIVEQENLLLKDELEKMKQLHRCPDLSDFQQKISSVLSYNEKLLKEKEALSEELNSCVDKLAKSSLLEQRIATMKQEQKSWEHQSASLKSQLVASQEKVQNLEDTLQNVNLQMSWVKSDLRVTQQEKEALKQEVMSLHKQLQNAGGKSWAPEIATHSSGLHNQQKRLSWDKLDHLMNEEQQLLWQENERLQAVVQNTKAELTHSREKVRQLESNLLPKHQKHLNPSGAVKPTEQEKLSLKRECDQFQKERSPTNRKVSQMNSLEQELETIHLENEGLKKKQVKLDEQLMEMQHLRSTAMPSPSPHAWDLQLLQQQACPMVPREQFLQLQHQLLQAERINQHLQEELENRISETNTPQGNQEQLVTVMEERMIEVEQKLKLVKRLLQEKVNQLKEQVSLPGHLCPPTSHSSFNSSFTSLYCY
;
A
#
# COMPACT_ATOMS: atom_id res chain seq x y z
N MET A 1 15.17 -50.74 -12.43
CA MET A 1 16.19 -49.88 -11.80
C MET A 1 16.27 -50.03 -10.28
N LEU A 2 15.16 -50.26 -9.56
CA LEU A 2 15.20 -50.53 -8.11
C LEU A 2 15.59 -51.97 -7.74
N GLU A 3 15.38 -52.96 -8.61
CA GLU A 3 15.63 -54.38 -8.30
C GLU A 3 17.11 -54.75 -8.11
N GLU A 4 18.04 -54.05 -8.78
CA GLU A 4 19.48 -54.32 -8.65
C GLU A 4 20.08 -53.79 -7.33
N VAL A 5 19.46 -52.76 -6.72
CA VAL A 5 19.93 -52.18 -5.44
C VAL A 5 19.70 -53.16 -4.29
N PHE A 6 18.67 -54.00 -4.39
CA PHE A 6 18.35 -55.04 -3.41
C PHE A 6 19.18 -56.33 -3.55
N HIS A 7 19.98 -56.49 -4.61
CA HIS A 7 20.83 -57.67 -4.79
C HIS A 7 22.20 -57.58 -4.08
N ASN A 8 22.55 -56.41 -3.53
CA ASN A 8 23.83 -56.16 -2.85
C ASN A 8 23.69 -55.94 -1.33
N LEU A 9 22.63 -56.46 -0.72
CA LEU A 9 22.43 -56.40 0.73
C LEU A 9 23.36 -57.39 1.45
N ASP A 10 23.98 -56.95 2.56
CA ASP A 10 24.65 -57.85 3.50
C ASP A 10 23.65 -58.90 4.02
N PRO A 11 24.11 -60.11 4.41
CA PRO A 11 23.25 -61.23 4.79
C PRO A 11 22.29 -60.97 5.96
N ASP A 12 22.45 -59.85 6.69
CA ASP A 12 21.60 -59.42 7.80
C ASP A 12 20.48 -58.44 7.37
N GLY A 13 20.37 -58.10 6.09
CA GLY A 13 19.23 -57.34 5.54
C GLY A 13 19.20 -55.85 5.88
N THR A 14 20.27 -55.30 6.47
CA THR A 14 20.39 -53.87 6.81
C THR A 14 21.39 -53.17 5.91
N MET A 15 21.00 -52.03 5.33
CA MET A 15 21.84 -51.15 4.52
C MET A 15 21.93 -49.78 5.18
N SER A 16 23.13 -49.20 5.27
CA SER A 16 23.32 -47.81 5.67
C SER A 16 22.63 -46.86 4.68
N VAL A 17 22.04 -45.76 5.17
CA VAL A 17 21.41 -44.73 4.32
C VAL A 17 22.43 -44.14 3.34
N GLU A 18 23.69 -44.01 3.77
CA GLU A 18 24.78 -43.56 2.90
C GLU A 18 25.06 -44.56 1.78
N ASP A 19 25.07 -45.86 2.08
CA ASP A 19 25.28 -46.90 1.07
C ASP A 19 24.08 -47.04 0.12
N PHE A 20 22.85 -46.80 0.60
CA PHE A 20 21.65 -46.78 -0.23
C PHE A 20 21.72 -45.68 -1.28
N PHE A 21 22.09 -44.45 -0.87
CA PHE A 21 22.32 -43.37 -1.81
C PHE A 21 23.53 -43.66 -2.69
N TYR A 22 24.60 -44.22 -2.14
CA TYR A 22 25.78 -44.57 -2.93
C TYR A 22 25.48 -45.63 -4.00
N GLY A 23 24.66 -46.63 -3.70
CA GLY A 23 24.21 -47.66 -4.64
C GLY A 23 23.26 -47.12 -5.72
N LEU A 24 22.36 -46.20 -5.35
CA LEU A 24 21.50 -45.50 -6.31
C LEU A 24 22.30 -44.62 -7.29
N PHE A 25 23.40 -44.02 -6.82
CA PHE A 25 24.22 -43.11 -7.63
C PHE A 25 25.41 -43.81 -8.33
N LYS A 26 25.90 -44.98 -7.87
CA LYS A 26 27.00 -45.72 -8.51
C LYS A 26 26.60 -46.61 -9.69
N ASN A 27 25.37 -47.12 -9.74
CA ASN A 27 24.91 -47.91 -10.90
C ASN A 27 24.54 -47.05 -12.12
N GLY A 28 24.65 -45.72 -11.99
CA GLY A 28 24.94 -44.87 -13.14
C GLY A 28 26.35 -45.16 -13.64
N LYS A 29 26.51 -46.19 -14.48
CA LYS A 29 27.68 -46.28 -15.38
C LYS A 29 27.95 -44.88 -15.91
N SER A 30 29.18 -44.41 -15.72
CA SER A 30 29.72 -43.23 -16.38
C SER A 30 29.26 -43.26 -17.83
N LEU A 31 28.32 -42.39 -18.16
CA LEU A 31 27.97 -42.11 -19.54
C LEU A 31 29.23 -41.55 -20.17
N THR A 32 29.98 -42.43 -20.83
CA THR A 32 30.80 -42.04 -21.98
C THR A 32 29.99 -41.02 -22.79
N PRO A 33 30.60 -39.93 -23.30
CA PRO A 33 29.87 -38.87 -23.98
C PRO A 33 29.26 -39.43 -25.28
N SER A 34 28.05 -39.98 -25.19
CA SER A 34 27.36 -40.58 -26.32
C SER A 34 26.54 -39.49 -26.98
N ALA A 35 26.91 -39.22 -28.22
CA ALA A 35 26.02 -38.95 -29.33
C ALA A 35 24.88 -37.95 -29.07
N SER A 36 25.17 -36.70 -29.44
CA SER A 36 24.33 -35.90 -30.33
C SER A 36 22.89 -36.39 -30.56
N THR A 37 21.95 -35.52 -30.19
CA THR A 37 20.70 -35.36 -30.93
C THR A 37 20.96 -35.41 -32.45
N PRO A 38 20.14 -36.12 -33.25
CA PRO A 38 20.37 -36.30 -34.70
C PRO A 38 20.54 -34.97 -35.44
N TYR A 39 20.01 -33.89 -34.87
CA TYR A 39 20.01 -32.56 -35.45
C TYR A 39 21.36 -31.83 -35.39
N ARG A 40 22.26 -32.15 -34.44
CA ARG A 40 23.60 -31.53 -34.36
C ARG A 40 24.68 -32.29 -35.14
N GLN A 41 24.47 -33.57 -35.45
CA GLN A 41 25.36 -34.32 -36.36
C GLN A 41 25.10 -33.94 -37.83
N LEU A 42 23.86 -33.71 -38.24
CA LEU A 42 23.54 -33.25 -39.60
C LEU A 42 24.21 -31.92 -39.98
N LYS A 43 24.37 -31.00 -39.02
CA LYS A 43 24.97 -29.69 -39.28
C LYS A 43 26.49 -29.70 -39.43
N ARG A 44 27.18 -30.78 -39.02
CA ARG A 44 28.62 -31.00 -39.28
C ARG A 44 28.90 -31.72 -40.59
N HIS A 45 27.90 -32.41 -41.17
CA HIS A 45 28.04 -33.10 -42.46
C HIS A 45 27.62 -32.25 -43.68
N LEU A 46 27.11 -31.03 -43.49
CA LEU A 46 26.70 -30.12 -44.59
C LEU A 46 27.80 -29.16 -45.05
N SER A 47 29.02 -29.30 -44.52
CA SER A 47 30.21 -28.69 -45.11
C SER A 47 31.07 -29.84 -45.59
N MET A 48 30.89 -30.25 -46.85
CA MET A 48 31.87 -30.91 -47.73
C MET A 48 31.17 -31.34 -49.04
N GLN A 49 31.68 -30.82 -50.16
CA GLN A 49 31.62 -31.41 -51.52
C GLN A 49 30.27 -31.49 -52.25
N SER A 50 30.21 -30.83 -53.41
CA SER A 50 29.13 -30.93 -54.40
C SER A 50 29.07 -32.33 -55.00
N PHE A 51 27.92 -32.99 -54.86
CA PHE A 51 27.55 -34.18 -55.62
C PHE A 51 26.89 -33.74 -56.94
N ASP A 52 27.06 -34.52 -58.01
CA ASP A 52 26.30 -34.31 -59.25
C ASP A 52 24.85 -34.83 -59.14
N GLU A 53 24.01 -34.60 -60.16
CA GLU A 53 22.60 -35.04 -60.22
C GLU A 53 22.41 -36.56 -60.06
N SER A 54 23.48 -37.37 -60.03
CA SER A 54 23.45 -38.81 -59.82
C SER A 54 23.97 -39.27 -58.44
N GLY A 55 24.39 -38.35 -57.56
CA GLY A 55 24.83 -38.67 -56.21
C GLY A 55 26.24 -39.25 -56.09
N ARG A 56 27.13 -39.03 -57.08
CA ARG A 56 28.52 -39.53 -57.06
C ARG A 56 29.53 -38.49 -56.53
N ARG A 57 30.63 -38.98 -55.92
CA ARG A 57 31.76 -38.16 -55.42
C ARG A 57 32.64 -37.75 -56.60
N THR A 58 32.83 -36.45 -56.82
CA THR A 58 33.74 -35.93 -57.85
C THR A 58 35.18 -35.80 -57.31
N THR A 59 36.10 -36.60 -57.85
CA THR A 59 37.53 -36.26 -57.84
C THR A 59 37.82 -35.43 -59.08
N THR A 60 38.37 -34.23 -58.90
CA THR A 60 38.75 -33.26 -59.93
C THR A 60 39.55 -33.89 -61.09
N PRO A 61 39.18 -33.62 -62.35
CA PRO A 61 40.20 -33.41 -63.38
C PRO A 61 39.96 -32.15 -64.22
N SER A 62 41.07 -31.68 -64.78
CA SER A 62 41.28 -30.48 -65.58
C SER A 62 40.26 -30.17 -66.67
N ALA A 63 40.18 -28.87 -66.94
CA ALA A 63 39.52 -28.25 -68.07
C ALA A 63 39.89 -28.88 -69.44
N MET A 64 38.92 -28.76 -70.36
CA MET A 64 38.94 -29.10 -71.78
C MET A 64 38.55 -30.54 -72.14
N THR A 65 37.23 -30.77 -72.24
CA THR A 65 36.57 -31.33 -73.44
C THR A 65 35.06 -31.20 -73.24
N SER A 66 34.47 -30.16 -73.82
CA SER A 66 33.03 -29.97 -73.95
C SER A 66 32.46 -30.90 -75.03
N SER A 67 32.46 -32.20 -74.74
CA SER A 67 31.65 -33.19 -75.44
C SER A 67 30.98 -34.06 -74.39
N ILE A 68 29.67 -33.86 -74.21
CA ILE A 68 28.80 -34.82 -73.53
C ILE A 68 28.77 -36.07 -74.42
N GLY A 69 29.74 -36.96 -74.21
CA GLY A 69 29.72 -38.32 -74.79
C GLY A 69 28.71 -39.18 -74.03
N PHE A 70 28.12 -40.17 -74.68
CA PHE A 70 27.22 -41.09 -74.02
C PHE A 70 28.01 -41.90 -72.97
N ARG A 71 27.36 -42.33 -71.87
CA ARG A 71 27.96 -43.29 -70.92
C ARG A 71 27.23 -44.62 -71.10
N VAL A 72 27.79 -45.51 -71.90
CA VAL A 72 27.08 -46.69 -72.43
C VAL A 72 27.22 -47.93 -71.55
N PHE A 73 27.96 -47.85 -70.44
CA PHE A 73 28.24 -48.97 -69.54
C PHE A 73 28.01 -48.65 -68.06
N SER A 74 27.03 -47.81 -67.72
CA SER A 74 26.75 -47.44 -66.32
C SER A 74 26.13 -48.57 -65.48
N CYS A 75 25.76 -49.68 -66.13
CA CYS A 75 25.42 -50.96 -65.51
C CYS A 75 26.63 -51.73 -64.97
N LEU A 76 27.80 -51.56 -65.60
CA LEU A 76 29.05 -52.22 -65.22
C LEU A 76 29.94 -51.35 -64.33
N ASP A 77 29.64 -50.04 -64.26
CA ASP A 77 30.39 -49.05 -63.48
C ASP A 77 29.98 -49.03 -62.00
N ASP A 78 30.83 -49.60 -61.16
CA ASP A 78 30.74 -49.54 -59.69
C ASP A 78 31.15 -48.16 -59.10
N GLY A 79 31.53 -47.21 -59.95
CA GLY A 79 32.00 -45.87 -59.60
C GLY A 79 33.51 -45.67 -59.74
N MET A 80 34.25 -46.68 -60.20
CA MET A 80 35.67 -46.56 -60.55
C MET A 80 35.90 -46.16 -62.02
N GLY A 81 34.86 -46.16 -62.87
CA GLY A 81 34.98 -45.86 -64.30
C GLY A 81 35.65 -46.94 -65.16
N HIS A 82 35.90 -48.11 -64.58
CA HIS A 82 36.54 -49.26 -65.24
C HIS A 82 35.70 -50.52 -65.03
N ALA A 83 35.71 -51.43 -66.00
CA ALA A 83 35.13 -52.77 -65.85
C ALA A 83 36.11 -53.84 -66.34
N SER A 84 36.08 -55.00 -65.68
CA SER A 84 36.84 -56.17 -66.12
C SER A 84 36.38 -56.62 -67.51
N VAL A 85 37.33 -57.01 -68.37
CA VAL A 85 37.06 -57.51 -69.73
C VAL A 85 36.01 -58.62 -69.72
N GLU A 86 36.09 -59.55 -68.78
CA GLU A 86 35.13 -60.67 -68.62
C GLU A 86 33.68 -60.18 -68.52
N ARG A 87 33.39 -59.19 -67.68
CA ARG A 87 32.05 -58.62 -67.53
C ARG A 87 31.52 -57.95 -68.81
N ILE A 88 32.41 -57.31 -69.57
CA ILE A 88 32.03 -56.67 -70.85
C ILE A 88 31.72 -57.75 -71.88
N LEU A 89 32.53 -58.81 -71.95
CA LEU A 89 32.31 -59.95 -72.82
C LEU A 89 31.00 -60.69 -72.47
N ASP A 90 30.75 -60.93 -71.18
CA ASP A 90 29.51 -61.57 -70.69
C ASP A 90 28.28 -60.74 -71.09
N THR A 91 28.33 -59.42 -70.87
CA THR A 91 27.22 -58.51 -71.22
C THR A 91 26.94 -58.50 -72.72
N TRP A 92 27.99 -58.52 -73.55
CA TRP A 92 27.83 -58.60 -75.02
C TRP A 92 27.33 -59.97 -75.47
N GLN A 93 27.76 -61.04 -74.82
CA GLN A 93 27.33 -62.39 -75.13
C GLN A 93 25.87 -62.64 -74.75
N GLU A 94 25.41 -62.10 -73.61
CA GLU A 94 24.00 -62.12 -73.18
C GLU A 94 23.06 -61.40 -74.16
N GLU A 95 23.58 -60.38 -74.86
CA GLU A 95 22.86 -59.68 -75.93
C GLU A 95 23.04 -60.31 -77.33
N GLY A 96 23.66 -61.50 -77.42
CA GLY A 96 23.76 -62.29 -78.64
C GLY A 96 24.94 -61.94 -79.55
N ILE A 97 26.03 -61.39 -78.99
CA ILE A 97 27.26 -61.08 -79.72
C ILE A 97 28.29 -62.18 -79.48
N GLU A 98 28.42 -63.09 -80.45
CA GLU A 98 29.36 -64.22 -80.36
C GLU A 98 30.82 -63.82 -80.63
N ASN A 99 31.04 -62.73 -81.39
CA ASN A 99 32.38 -62.26 -81.78
C ASN A 99 32.94 -61.17 -80.83
N SER A 100 32.52 -61.15 -79.57
CA SER A 100 32.83 -60.09 -78.58
C SER A 100 34.34 -59.88 -78.36
N GLN A 101 35.13 -60.95 -78.37
CA GLN A 101 36.60 -60.89 -78.26
C GLN A 101 37.29 -60.31 -79.51
N GLU A 102 36.73 -60.58 -80.69
CA GLU A 102 37.25 -60.06 -81.95
C GLU A 102 36.97 -58.55 -82.07
N ILE A 103 35.82 -58.10 -81.54
CA ILE A 103 35.42 -56.69 -81.51
C ILE A 103 36.32 -55.88 -80.58
N LEU A 104 36.64 -56.36 -79.38
CA LEU A 104 37.59 -55.66 -78.49
C LEU A 104 39.00 -55.57 -79.09
N LYS A 105 39.46 -56.64 -79.74
CA LYS A 105 40.74 -56.64 -80.48
C LYS A 105 40.74 -55.67 -81.66
N ALA A 106 39.62 -55.54 -82.37
CA ALA A 106 39.48 -54.61 -83.49
C ALA A 106 39.42 -53.13 -83.05
N LEU A 107 39.07 -52.88 -81.79
CA LEU A 107 39.04 -51.57 -81.15
C LEU A 107 40.33 -51.25 -80.37
N ASP A 108 41.39 -52.05 -80.55
CA ASP A 108 42.69 -51.92 -79.87
C ASP A 108 42.67 -52.04 -78.34
N PHE A 109 41.67 -52.72 -77.76
CA PHE A 109 41.64 -53.02 -76.31
C PHE A 109 42.31 -54.35 -75.97
N SER A 110 43.05 -54.38 -74.86
CA SER A 110 43.66 -55.61 -74.33
C SER A 110 42.59 -56.56 -73.79
N LEU A 111 42.69 -57.85 -74.12
CA LEU A 111 41.80 -58.89 -73.59
C LEU A 111 42.11 -59.30 -72.14
N ASP A 112 43.21 -58.80 -71.58
CA ASP A 112 43.62 -59.06 -70.20
C ASP A 112 43.52 -57.76 -69.38
N GLY A 113 42.74 -57.77 -68.28
CA GLY A 113 42.66 -56.67 -67.31
C GLY A 113 41.32 -55.93 -67.25
N ASN A 114 41.38 -54.66 -66.83
CA ASN A 114 40.22 -53.76 -66.75
C ASN A 114 40.26 -52.75 -67.90
N ILE A 115 39.13 -52.56 -68.56
CA ILE A 115 38.96 -51.58 -69.63
C ILE A 115 38.34 -50.30 -69.04
N ASN A 116 38.85 -49.15 -69.47
CA ASN A 116 38.25 -47.86 -69.18
C ASN A 116 36.94 -47.71 -69.97
N LEU A 117 35.82 -47.57 -69.25
CA LEU A 117 34.48 -47.56 -69.83
C LEU A 117 34.20 -46.30 -70.67
N THR A 118 34.84 -45.17 -70.36
CA THR A 118 34.67 -43.94 -71.15
C THR A 118 35.42 -44.03 -72.47
N GLU A 119 36.61 -44.62 -72.47
CA GLU A 119 37.41 -44.84 -73.68
C GLU A 119 36.75 -45.89 -74.59
N LEU A 120 36.22 -46.97 -74.02
CA LEU A 120 35.47 -47.97 -74.76
C LEU A 120 34.20 -47.38 -75.38
N THR A 121 33.50 -46.53 -74.64
CA THR A 121 32.31 -45.84 -75.16
C THR A 121 32.67 -44.92 -76.33
N LEU A 122 33.74 -44.13 -76.20
CA LEU A 122 34.23 -43.26 -77.28
C LEU A 122 34.69 -44.06 -78.51
N ALA A 123 35.33 -45.21 -78.31
CA ALA A 123 35.74 -46.09 -79.41
C ALA A 123 34.53 -46.66 -80.16
N LEU A 124 33.48 -47.06 -79.45
CA LEU A 124 32.22 -47.52 -80.05
C LEU A 124 31.46 -46.38 -80.75
N GLU A 125 31.47 -45.16 -80.19
CA GLU A 125 30.87 -43.98 -80.80
C GLU A 125 31.56 -43.57 -82.10
N ASN A 126 32.90 -43.59 -82.14
CA ASN A 126 33.67 -43.23 -83.33
C ASN A 126 33.50 -44.26 -84.46
N GLU A 127 33.43 -45.55 -84.14
CA GLU A 127 33.19 -46.61 -85.13
C GLU A 127 31.73 -46.67 -85.63
N LEU A 128 30.78 -46.10 -84.88
CA LEU A 128 29.39 -45.91 -85.33
C LEU A 128 29.27 -44.98 -86.55
N LEU A 129 30.31 -44.18 -86.82
CA LEU A 129 30.39 -43.27 -87.97
C LEU A 129 31.03 -43.93 -89.21
N VAL A 130 31.56 -45.17 -89.13
CA VAL A 130 32.32 -45.84 -90.21
C VAL A 130 31.78 -47.26 -90.47
N THR A 131 31.30 -47.55 -91.69
CA THR A 131 30.53 -48.78 -92.00
C THR A 131 31.32 -50.11 -91.89
N LYS A 132 31.30 -50.77 -90.72
CA LYS A 132 31.61 -52.21 -90.52
C LYS A 132 30.61 -52.90 -89.58
N ASN A 133 29.97 -53.97 -90.05
CA ASN A 133 28.76 -54.57 -89.47
C ASN A 133 28.86 -55.15 -88.04
N SER A 134 30.02 -55.60 -87.54
CA SER A 134 30.13 -56.28 -86.23
C SER A 134 30.28 -55.33 -85.04
N ILE A 135 31.03 -54.24 -85.19
CA ILE A 135 31.22 -53.23 -84.13
C ILE A 135 29.92 -52.44 -83.87
N HIS A 136 29.12 -52.21 -84.92
CA HIS A 136 27.79 -51.59 -84.81
C HIS A 136 26.83 -52.43 -83.96
N GLN A 137 26.90 -53.76 -84.08
CA GLN A 137 26.09 -54.66 -83.29
C GLN A 137 26.46 -54.58 -81.80
N ALA A 138 27.76 -54.48 -81.48
CA ALA A 138 28.24 -54.24 -80.12
C ALA A 138 27.86 -52.88 -79.56
N ALA A 139 28.00 -51.81 -80.35
CA ALA A 139 27.57 -50.48 -79.93
C ALA A 139 26.05 -50.47 -79.64
N LEU A 140 25.22 -50.96 -80.57
CA LEU A 140 23.76 -51.02 -80.41
C LEU A 140 23.34 -51.88 -79.22
N ALA A 141 23.95 -53.05 -79.01
CA ALA A 141 23.67 -53.90 -77.86
C ALA A 141 24.03 -53.21 -76.54
N SER A 142 25.18 -52.52 -76.49
CA SER A 142 25.62 -51.78 -75.31
C SER A 142 24.66 -50.62 -74.99
N PHE A 143 24.25 -49.84 -76.00
CA PHE A 143 23.23 -48.79 -75.83
C PHE A 143 21.88 -49.37 -75.39
N LYS A 144 21.47 -50.52 -75.92
CA LYS A 144 20.22 -51.19 -75.54
C LYS A 144 20.24 -51.67 -74.09
N VAL A 145 21.36 -52.22 -73.61
CA VAL A 145 21.56 -52.61 -72.21
C VAL A 145 21.54 -51.38 -71.30
N GLU A 146 22.24 -50.31 -71.70
CA GLU A 146 22.28 -49.05 -70.96
C GLU A 146 20.88 -48.43 -70.81
N ILE A 147 20.08 -48.37 -71.89
CA ILE A 147 18.70 -47.87 -71.82
C ILE A 147 17.86 -48.71 -70.85
N ARG A 148 18.02 -50.04 -70.87
CA ARG A 148 17.27 -50.95 -69.99
C ARG A 148 17.62 -50.74 -68.51
N HIS A 149 18.91 -50.66 -68.22
CA HIS A 149 19.43 -50.35 -66.89
C HIS A 149 18.99 -48.97 -66.38
N LEU A 150 19.02 -47.94 -67.24
CA LEU A 150 18.56 -46.61 -66.90
C LEU A 150 17.06 -46.60 -66.59
N LEU A 151 16.23 -47.31 -67.36
CA LEU A 151 14.81 -47.47 -67.08
C LEU A 151 14.57 -48.17 -65.74
N GLU A 152 15.27 -49.28 -65.45
CA GLU A 152 15.18 -49.99 -64.18
C GLU A 152 15.61 -49.11 -62.99
N ARG A 153 16.65 -48.30 -63.17
CA ARG A 153 17.12 -47.36 -62.15
C ARG A 153 16.12 -46.22 -61.92
N VAL A 154 15.48 -45.71 -62.97
CA VAL A 154 14.38 -44.75 -62.84
C VAL A 154 13.22 -45.39 -62.08
N ASP A 155 12.81 -46.61 -62.41
CA ASP A 155 11.73 -47.32 -61.71
C ASP A 155 12.06 -47.60 -60.24
N GLN A 156 13.32 -47.92 -59.92
CA GLN A 156 13.79 -48.07 -58.54
C GLN A 156 13.70 -46.74 -57.78
N VAL A 157 14.19 -45.64 -58.36
CA VAL A 157 14.11 -44.31 -57.75
C VAL A 157 12.67 -43.86 -57.57
N VAL A 158 11.78 -44.17 -58.51
CA VAL A 158 10.33 -43.89 -58.39
C VAL A 158 9.73 -44.66 -57.21
N ARG A 159 10.06 -45.94 -57.05
CA ARG A 159 9.59 -46.75 -55.90
C ARG A 159 10.13 -46.23 -54.57
N GLU A 160 11.40 -45.85 -54.50
CA GLU A 160 12.01 -45.26 -53.30
C GLU A 160 11.39 -43.91 -52.95
N LYS A 161 11.17 -43.05 -53.96
CA LYS A 161 10.49 -41.76 -53.80
C LYS A 161 9.06 -41.95 -53.27
N GLU A 162 8.32 -42.93 -53.77
CA GLU A 162 6.96 -43.20 -53.31
C GLU A 162 6.94 -43.75 -51.89
N LYS A 163 7.90 -44.61 -51.53
CA LYS A 163 8.07 -45.05 -50.14
C LYS A 163 8.39 -43.88 -49.20
N LEU A 164 9.32 -43.01 -49.59
CA LEU A 164 9.67 -41.82 -48.80
C LEU A 164 8.49 -40.86 -48.67
N ARG A 165 7.65 -40.69 -49.70
CA ARG A 165 6.39 -39.95 -49.61
C ARG A 165 5.43 -40.57 -48.61
N SER A 166 5.21 -41.89 -48.68
CA SER A 166 4.34 -42.59 -47.72
C SER A 166 4.83 -42.46 -46.29
N ASP A 167 6.15 -42.55 -46.07
CA ASP A 167 6.74 -42.42 -44.73
C ASP A 167 6.72 -40.96 -44.25
N LEU A 168 6.88 -39.98 -45.15
CA LEU A 168 6.66 -38.56 -44.86
C LEU A 168 5.20 -38.30 -44.46
N ASP A 169 4.22 -38.80 -45.22
CA ASP A 169 2.80 -38.66 -44.91
C ASP A 169 2.44 -39.27 -43.54
N LYS A 170 3.02 -40.43 -43.19
CA LYS A 170 2.84 -41.03 -41.86
C LYS A 170 3.45 -40.16 -40.77
N ALA A 171 4.65 -39.62 -40.99
CA ALA A 171 5.31 -38.72 -40.04
C ALA A 171 4.52 -37.41 -39.87
N GLU A 172 3.96 -36.86 -40.94
CA GLU A 172 3.10 -35.68 -40.89
C GLU A 172 1.79 -35.95 -40.13
N LYS A 173 1.16 -37.11 -40.35
CA LYS A 173 -0.02 -37.54 -39.57
C LYS A 173 0.30 -37.68 -38.10
N LEU A 174 1.42 -38.32 -37.75
CA LEU A 174 1.85 -38.46 -36.36
C LEU A 174 2.13 -37.08 -35.73
N LYS A 175 2.81 -36.19 -36.45
CA LYS A 175 3.05 -34.82 -36.01
C LYS A 175 1.75 -34.06 -35.74
N SER A 176 0.75 -34.19 -36.62
CA SER A 176 -0.55 -33.56 -36.45
C SER A 176 -1.31 -34.12 -35.25
N LEU A 177 -1.26 -35.44 -35.03
CA LEU A 177 -1.87 -36.07 -33.84
C LEU A 177 -1.21 -35.61 -32.54
N MET A 178 0.12 -35.54 -32.50
CA MET A 178 0.85 -35.02 -31.33
C MET A 178 0.53 -33.54 -31.09
N ALA A 179 0.35 -32.74 -32.14
CA ALA A 179 -0.09 -31.35 -32.00
C ALA A 179 -1.49 -31.27 -31.38
N SER A 180 -2.46 -32.05 -31.88
CA SER A 180 -3.81 -32.08 -31.31
C SER A 180 -3.83 -32.58 -29.86
N GLU A 181 -3.02 -33.57 -29.51
CA GLU A 181 -2.96 -34.09 -28.14
C GLU A 181 -2.37 -33.04 -27.17
N VAL A 182 -1.36 -32.29 -27.61
CA VAL A 182 -0.82 -31.16 -26.83
C VAL A 182 -1.86 -30.06 -26.66
N ASP A 183 -2.61 -29.72 -27.72
CA ASP A 183 -3.67 -28.72 -27.67
C ASP A 183 -4.81 -29.16 -26.73
N ASP A 184 -5.24 -30.43 -26.79
CA ASP A 184 -6.25 -30.99 -25.90
C ASP A 184 -5.80 -30.98 -24.43
N HIS A 185 -4.53 -31.31 -24.17
CA HIS A 185 -3.94 -31.22 -22.84
C HIS A 185 -3.89 -29.78 -22.33
N HIS A 186 -3.47 -28.81 -23.16
CA HIS A 186 -3.49 -27.40 -22.78
C HIS A 186 -4.92 -26.94 -22.48
N ALA A 187 -5.90 -27.28 -23.33
CA ALA A 187 -7.30 -26.96 -23.09
C ALA A 187 -7.83 -27.60 -21.79
N ALA A 188 -7.40 -28.82 -21.44
CA ALA A 188 -7.77 -29.46 -20.18
C ALA A 188 -7.16 -28.75 -18.96
N ILE A 189 -5.89 -28.34 -19.06
CA ILE A 189 -5.21 -27.57 -18.02
C ILE A 189 -5.88 -26.21 -17.83
N GLU A 190 -6.21 -25.51 -18.92
CA GLU A 190 -6.91 -24.23 -18.90
C GLU A 190 -8.28 -24.35 -18.22
N ARG A 191 -9.11 -25.33 -18.60
CA ARG A 191 -10.41 -25.58 -17.95
C ARG A 191 -10.26 -25.87 -16.46
N ARG A 192 -9.24 -26.64 -16.05
CA ARG A 192 -8.95 -26.92 -14.63
C ARG A 192 -8.53 -25.65 -13.89
N ASN A 193 -7.68 -24.83 -14.50
CA ASN A 193 -7.22 -23.57 -13.91
C ASN A 193 -8.37 -22.56 -13.79
N GLU A 194 -9.22 -22.44 -14.81
CA GLU A 194 -10.44 -21.62 -14.74
C GLU A 194 -11.38 -22.09 -13.63
N TYR A 195 -11.61 -23.40 -13.50
CA TYR A 195 -12.43 -23.94 -12.43
C TYR A 195 -11.84 -23.62 -11.04
N ASN A 196 -10.53 -23.81 -10.86
CA ASN A 196 -9.85 -23.48 -9.62
C ASN A 196 -9.95 -21.98 -9.30
N LEU A 197 -9.80 -21.12 -10.31
CA LEU A 197 -9.92 -19.68 -10.15
C LEU A 197 -11.35 -19.27 -9.76
N ARG A 198 -12.37 -19.85 -10.41
CA ARG A 198 -13.79 -19.61 -10.05
C ARG A 198 -14.11 -20.11 -8.64
N LYS A 199 -13.58 -21.28 -8.26
CA LYS A 199 -13.77 -21.81 -6.90
C LYS A 199 -13.13 -20.89 -5.86
N LEU A 200 -11.90 -20.43 -6.11
CA LEU A 200 -11.20 -19.50 -5.24
C LEU A 200 -11.94 -18.15 -5.13
N ASP A 201 -12.44 -17.62 -6.24
CA ASP A 201 -13.27 -16.40 -6.25
C ASP A 201 -14.58 -16.59 -5.46
N ALA A 202 -15.24 -17.74 -5.59
CA ALA A 202 -16.43 -18.06 -4.80
C ALA A 202 -16.12 -18.15 -3.29
N GLU A 203 -15.03 -18.80 -2.90
CA GLU A 203 -14.57 -18.86 -1.51
C GLU A 203 -14.23 -17.47 -0.96
N TYR A 204 -13.58 -16.61 -1.74
CA TYR A 204 -13.32 -15.23 -1.32
C TYR A 204 -14.60 -14.41 -1.18
N LYS A 205 -15.55 -14.56 -2.11
CA LYS A 205 -16.87 -13.91 -2.01
C LYS A 205 -17.62 -14.36 -0.77
N GLU A 206 -17.59 -15.65 -0.44
CA GLU A 206 -18.19 -16.19 0.77
C GLU A 206 -17.52 -15.64 2.04
N ARG A 207 -16.18 -15.64 2.11
CA ARG A 207 -15.43 -15.06 3.24
C ARG A 207 -15.72 -13.58 3.42
N ILE A 208 -15.77 -12.81 2.33
CA ILE A 208 -16.14 -11.39 2.37
C ILE A 208 -17.59 -11.24 2.84
N GLY A 209 -18.50 -12.10 2.39
CA GLY A 209 -19.89 -12.14 2.84
C GLY A 209 -20.01 -12.41 4.34
N ALA A 210 -19.26 -13.39 4.86
CA ALA A 210 -19.20 -13.73 6.28
C ALA A 210 -18.67 -12.56 7.12
N LEU A 211 -17.54 -11.96 6.73
CA LEU A 211 -16.98 -10.78 7.41
C LEU A 211 -17.95 -9.58 7.40
N LYS A 212 -18.65 -9.35 6.27
CA LYS A 212 -19.69 -8.31 6.20
C LYS A 212 -20.88 -8.61 7.13
N ASN A 213 -21.20 -9.88 7.38
CA ASN A 213 -22.26 -10.26 8.31
C ASN A 213 -21.80 -10.07 9.75
N GLU A 214 -20.56 -10.45 10.08
CA GLU A 214 -19.97 -10.24 11.40
C GLU A 214 -19.87 -8.75 11.74
N LEU A 215 -19.34 -7.92 10.83
CA LEU A 215 -19.30 -6.47 11.00
C LEU A 215 -20.69 -5.86 11.21
N ARG A 216 -21.71 -6.37 10.50
CA ARG A 216 -23.10 -5.93 10.71
C ARG A 216 -23.61 -6.30 12.11
N LYS A 217 -23.32 -7.50 12.59
CA LYS A 217 -23.68 -7.95 13.94
C LYS A 217 -22.96 -7.13 15.01
N GLU A 218 -21.67 -6.87 14.86
CA GLU A 218 -20.90 -6.02 15.79
C GLU A 218 -21.46 -4.59 15.82
N ARG A 219 -21.76 -4.01 14.64
CA ARG A 219 -22.40 -2.70 14.56
C ARG A 219 -23.76 -2.70 15.26
N GLU A 220 -24.57 -3.73 15.06
CA GLU A 220 -25.88 -3.86 15.72
C GLU A 220 -25.74 -4.01 17.24
N GLN A 221 -24.77 -4.80 17.72
CA GLN A 221 -24.46 -4.94 19.14
C GLN A 221 -23.99 -3.61 19.76
N ILE A 222 -23.12 -2.85 19.08
CA ILE A 222 -22.69 -1.52 19.52
C ILE A 222 -23.90 -0.58 19.59
N LEU A 223 -24.77 -0.60 18.58
CA LEU A 223 -25.99 0.23 18.57
C LEU A 223 -26.96 -0.16 19.69
N GLN A 224 -27.14 -1.46 19.96
CA GLN A 224 -27.95 -1.95 21.08
C GLN A 224 -27.36 -1.54 22.43
N GLN A 225 -26.05 -1.67 22.60
CA GLN A 225 -25.35 -1.27 23.84
C GLN A 225 -25.43 0.24 24.05
N ALA A 226 -25.20 1.04 23.00
CA ALA A 226 -25.37 2.49 23.06
C ALA A 226 -26.82 2.90 23.34
N GLY A 227 -27.79 2.17 22.78
CA GLY A 227 -29.21 2.34 23.07
C GLY A 227 -29.54 2.07 24.54
N LYS A 228 -28.97 1.00 25.12
CA LYS A 228 -29.14 0.65 26.53
C LYS A 228 -28.53 1.72 27.45
N GLN A 229 -27.29 2.14 27.21
CA GLN A 229 -26.64 3.19 27.98
C GLN A 229 -27.38 4.52 27.89
N ARG A 230 -27.90 4.88 26.72
CA ARG A 230 -28.75 6.06 26.56
C ARG A 230 -30.01 5.98 27.41
N LEU A 231 -30.68 4.81 27.43
CA LEU A 231 -31.89 4.60 28.24
C LEU A 231 -31.58 4.71 29.74
N GLU A 232 -30.46 4.14 30.19
CA GLU A 232 -29.98 4.24 31.58
C GLU A 232 -29.72 5.70 31.96
N LEU A 233 -29.02 6.46 31.11
CA LEU A 233 -28.78 7.89 31.33
C LEU A 233 -30.08 8.71 31.31
N GLU A 234 -31.02 8.41 30.41
CA GLU A 234 -32.34 9.05 30.38
C GLU A 234 -33.11 8.80 31.68
N GLN A 235 -33.02 7.59 32.25
CA GLN A 235 -33.63 7.26 33.55
C GLN A 235 -32.96 7.99 34.71
N GLU A 236 -31.63 8.10 34.73
CA GLU A 236 -30.90 8.87 35.74
C GLU A 236 -31.22 10.36 35.67
N ILE A 237 -31.31 10.92 34.47
CA ILE A 237 -31.74 12.31 34.25
C ILE A 237 -33.15 12.51 34.81
N GLU A 238 -34.07 11.60 34.53
CA GLU A 238 -35.45 11.73 35.02
C GLU A 238 -35.52 11.61 36.55
N LYS A 239 -34.74 10.69 37.14
CA LYS A 239 -34.60 10.61 38.60
C LYS A 239 -34.04 11.91 39.19
N ALA A 240 -32.96 12.45 38.62
CA ALA A 240 -32.38 13.71 39.06
C ALA A 240 -33.36 14.88 38.96
N LYS A 241 -34.18 14.95 37.89
CA LYS A 241 -35.26 15.95 37.79
C LYS A 241 -36.31 15.79 38.89
N THR A 242 -36.68 14.56 39.26
CA THR A 242 -37.63 14.35 40.36
C THR A 242 -37.05 14.78 41.71
N GLU A 243 -35.76 14.52 41.95
CA GLU A 243 -35.05 14.98 43.15
C GLU A 243 -34.89 16.50 43.17
N GLU A 244 -34.58 17.12 42.03
CA GLU A 244 -34.52 18.58 41.89
C GLU A 244 -35.88 19.22 42.19
N ASN A 245 -36.96 18.67 41.64
CA ASN A 245 -38.32 19.13 41.92
C ASN A 245 -38.65 19.00 43.42
N TYR A 246 -38.29 17.88 44.04
CA TYR A 246 -38.49 17.67 45.48
C TYR A 246 -37.72 18.70 46.33
N ILE A 247 -36.45 18.96 46.01
CA ILE A 247 -35.64 19.96 46.72
C ILE A 247 -36.22 21.36 46.51
N ARG A 248 -36.66 21.68 45.29
CA ARG A 248 -37.28 22.96 44.95
C ARG A 248 -38.57 23.18 45.75
N ASP A 249 -39.41 22.16 45.88
CA ASP A 249 -40.63 22.21 46.68
C ASP A 249 -40.32 22.39 48.18
N ARG A 250 -39.32 21.67 48.70
CA ARG A 250 -38.89 21.82 50.10
C ARG A 250 -38.32 23.21 50.37
N LEU A 251 -37.55 23.76 49.44
CA LEU A 251 -37.04 25.14 49.53
C LEU A 251 -38.20 26.14 49.53
N ALA A 252 -39.20 25.96 48.65
CA ALA A 252 -40.37 26.83 48.61
C ALA A 252 -41.16 26.81 49.92
N LEU A 253 -41.31 25.64 50.56
CA LEU A 253 -41.91 25.52 51.89
C LEU A 253 -41.09 26.23 52.97
N SER A 254 -39.77 26.05 52.98
CA SER A 254 -38.88 26.73 53.92
C SER A 254 -38.90 28.26 53.75
N LEU A 255 -38.98 28.76 52.51
CA LEU A 255 -39.09 30.18 52.23
C LEU A 255 -40.44 30.75 52.72
N LYS A 256 -41.54 30.01 52.56
CA LYS A 256 -42.84 30.41 53.12
C LYS A 256 -42.79 30.49 54.64
N GLU A 257 -42.16 29.52 55.30
CA GLU A 257 -42.00 29.54 56.75
C GLU A 257 -41.11 30.69 57.21
N ASN A 258 -39.99 30.97 56.52
CA ASN A 258 -39.19 32.16 56.80
C ASN A 258 -40.01 33.45 56.65
N SER A 259 -40.79 33.59 55.59
CA SER A 259 -41.64 34.79 55.43
C SER A 259 -42.69 34.91 56.54
N ARG A 260 -43.21 33.78 57.04
CA ARG A 260 -44.14 33.74 58.18
C ARG A 260 -43.44 34.21 59.46
N LEU A 261 -42.25 33.68 59.75
CA LEU A 261 -41.44 34.05 60.91
C LEU A 261 -40.96 35.50 60.84
N GLU A 262 -40.57 35.99 59.66
CA GLU A 262 -40.21 37.39 59.44
C GLU A 262 -41.38 38.33 59.76
N ASN A 263 -42.60 37.98 59.32
CA ASN A 263 -43.80 38.75 59.68
C ASN A 263 -44.08 38.70 61.19
N GLU A 264 -43.97 37.54 61.84
CA GLU A 264 -44.14 37.43 63.30
C GLU A 264 -43.08 38.25 64.06
N LEU A 265 -41.84 38.27 63.59
CA LEU A 265 -40.79 39.13 64.15
C LEU A 265 -41.11 40.61 63.98
N LEU A 266 -41.65 41.00 62.82
CA LEU A 266 -42.09 42.37 62.56
C LEU A 266 -43.24 42.77 63.50
N GLU A 267 -44.27 41.94 63.63
CA GLU A 267 -45.38 42.15 64.56
C GLU A 267 -44.90 42.25 66.02
N ASN A 268 -43.94 41.42 66.41
CA ASN A 268 -43.36 41.47 67.76
C ASN A 268 -42.50 42.71 67.97
N ALA A 269 -41.76 43.17 66.94
CA ALA A 269 -41.02 44.43 67.00
C ALA A 269 -41.96 45.63 67.12
N GLU A 270 -43.10 45.62 66.43
CA GLU A 270 -44.15 46.65 66.57
C GLU A 270 -44.72 46.65 68.00
N LYS A 271 -45.07 45.48 68.55
CA LYS A 271 -45.54 45.36 69.95
C LYS A 271 -44.50 45.85 70.95
N LEU A 272 -43.22 45.50 70.75
CA LEU A 272 -42.13 45.99 71.60
C LEU A 272 -42.03 47.52 71.53
N ALA A 273 -42.10 48.12 70.34
CA ALA A 273 -42.12 49.57 70.19
C ALA A 273 -43.33 50.21 70.88
N GLU A 274 -44.51 49.58 70.86
CA GLU A 274 -45.69 50.02 71.61
C GLU A 274 -45.47 49.96 73.13
N TYR A 275 -44.88 48.88 73.65
CA TYR A 275 -44.55 48.73 75.06
C TYR A 275 -43.46 49.71 75.51
N GLU A 276 -42.43 49.95 74.69
CA GLU A 276 -41.42 50.98 74.92
C GLU A 276 -42.06 52.37 74.97
N ASN A 277 -42.98 52.67 74.05
CA ASN A 277 -43.71 53.93 74.05
C ASN A 277 -44.60 54.07 75.30
N LEU A 278 -45.27 53.00 75.74
CA LEU A 278 -46.05 53.00 76.98
C LEU A 278 -45.14 53.21 78.19
N THR A 279 -44.02 52.51 78.25
CA THR A 279 -43.02 52.65 79.32
C THR A 279 -42.48 54.08 79.37
N ASN A 280 -42.11 54.65 78.23
CA ASN A 280 -41.68 56.04 78.13
C ASN A 280 -42.77 57.04 78.54
N LYS A 281 -44.06 56.75 78.26
CA LYS A 281 -45.18 57.58 78.75
C LYS A 281 -45.33 57.48 80.26
N LEU A 282 -45.28 56.26 80.81
CA LEU A 282 -45.37 56.03 82.26
C LEU A 282 -44.19 56.65 82.99
N GLN A 283 -42.98 56.53 82.45
CA GLN A 283 -41.77 57.16 82.98
C GLN A 283 -41.91 58.68 82.99
N ARG A 284 -42.33 59.31 81.87
CA ARG A 284 -42.60 60.76 81.85
C ARG A 284 -43.70 61.16 82.83
N ASN A 285 -44.76 60.37 82.99
CA ASN A 285 -45.79 60.64 83.97
C ASN A 285 -45.25 60.59 85.40
N LEU A 286 -44.38 59.62 85.72
CA LEU A 286 -43.71 59.53 87.01
C LEU A 286 -42.79 60.73 87.24
N GLU A 287 -41.97 61.08 86.26
CA GLU A 287 -41.10 62.26 86.29
C GLU A 287 -41.91 63.55 86.50
N ASN A 288 -43.04 63.70 85.81
CA ASN A 288 -43.95 64.85 85.97
C ASN A 288 -44.58 64.89 87.38
N VAL A 289 -45.02 63.75 87.92
CA VAL A 289 -45.58 63.69 89.29
C VAL A 289 -44.49 64.02 90.32
N LEU A 290 -43.27 63.50 90.13
CA LEU A 290 -42.15 63.81 91.00
C LEU A 290 -41.79 65.31 90.92
N ALA A 291 -41.71 65.88 89.72
CA ALA A 291 -41.47 67.30 89.51
C ALA A 291 -42.60 68.19 90.08
N GLU A 292 -43.88 67.79 89.97
CA GLU A 292 -45.00 68.55 90.53
C GLU A 292 -45.02 68.52 92.06
N LYS A 293 -44.72 67.36 92.66
CA LYS A 293 -44.74 67.18 94.13
C LYS A 293 -43.51 67.73 94.82
N PHE A 294 -42.35 67.67 94.17
CA PHE A 294 -41.07 67.97 94.80
C PHE A 294 -40.30 69.12 94.11
N GLY A 295 -40.74 69.61 92.95
CA GLY A 295 -40.01 70.60 92.16
C GLY A 295 -38.77 70.01 91.48
N ASP A 296 -38.18 70.77 90.54
CA ASP A 296 -36.87 70.46 89.97
C ASP A 296 -35.76 70.81 90.99
N LEU A 297 -35.73 70.09 92.10
CA LEU A 297 -34.67 70.23 93.10
C LEU A 297 -33.41 69.55 92.57
N ASP A 298 -32.33 70.32 92.43
CA ASP A 298 -31.01 69.79 92.12
C ASP A 298 -30.63 68.75 93.20
N PRO A 299 -30.30 67.49 92.82
CA PRO A 299 -29.91 66.44 93.76
C PRO A 299 -28.72 66.82 94.67
N SER A 300 -27.97 67.85 94.31
CA SER A 300 -26.84 68.38 95.10
C SER A 300 -27.19 69.61 95.95
N SER A 301 -28.43 70.11 95.88
CA SER A 301 -28.86 71.28 96.63
C SER A 301 -29.12 70.96 98.11
N ALA A 302 -28.78 71.89 99.00
CA ALA A 302 -29.07 71.75 100.44
C ALA A 302 -30.60 71.70 100.73
N GLU A 303 -31.41 72.30 99.85
CA GLU A 303 -32.87 72.24 99.94
C GLU A 303 -33.40 70.83 99.65
N PHE A 304 -32.78 70.07 98.74
CA PHE A 304 -33.12 68.67 98.50
C PHE A 304 -32.90 67.79 99.74
N PHE A 305 -31.76 67.92 100.41
CA PHE A 305 -31.49 67.15 101.63
C PHE A 305 -32.42 67.53 102.79
N LEU A 306 -32.78 68.81 102.93
CA LEU A 306 -33.77 69.26 103.92
C LEU A 306 -35.18 68.71 103.59
N GLN A 307 -35.53 68.62 102.31
CA GLN A 307 -36.77 68.00 101.85
C GLN A 307 -36.78 66.49 102.12
N GLU A 308 -35.68 65.79 101.82
CA GLU A 308 -35.49 64.36 102.08
C GLU A 308 -35.55 64.04 103.58
N GLU A 309 -34.90 64.86 104.42
CA GLU A 309 -34.95 64.73 105.87
C GLU A 309 -36.37 64.97 106.41
N ARG A 310 -37.10 65.97 105.87
CA ARG A 310 -38.52 66.19 106.18
C ARG A 310 -39.40 65.01 105.81
N LEU A 311 -39.22 64.44 104.62
CA LEU A 311 -39.98 63.26 104.17
C LEU A 311 -39.66 62.03 105.01
N THR A 312 -38.39 61.89 105.42
CA THR A 312 -37.95 60.82 106.31
C THR A 312 -38.58 60.96 107.69
N GLN A 313 -38.64 62.18 108.24
CA GLN A 313 -39.34 62.48 109.50
C GLN A 313 -40.84 62.20 109.37
N MET A 314 -41.48 62.69 108.32
CA MET A 314 -42.90 62.46 108.05
C MET A 314 -43.20 60.95 107.91
N ARG A 315 -42.35 60.20 107.20
CA ARG A 315 -42.46 58.74 107.09
C ARG A 315 -42.35 58.09 108.46
N ASN A 316 -41.37 58.47 109.27
CA ASN A 316 -41.20 57.91 110.62
C ASN A 316 -42.40 58.24 111.53
N GLU A 317 -42.98 59.44 111.41
CA GLU A 317 -44.20 59.85 112.13
C GLU A 317 -45.42 59.06 111.67
N TYR A 318 -45.63 58.88 110.36
CA TYR A 318 -46.70 58.03 109.82
C TYR A 318 -46.52 56.56 110.19
N GLU A 319 -45.28 56.05 110.16
CA GLU A 319 -44.99 54.69 110.58
C GLU A 319 -45.29 54.51 112.07
N GLN A 320 -44.97 55.50 112.91
CA GLN A 320 -45.34 55.51 114.31
C GLN A 320 -46.86 55.58 114.49
N GLN A 321 -47.56 56.39 113.70
CA GLN A 321 -49.03 56.45 113.68
C GLN A 321 -49.65 55.12 113.23
N CYS A 322 -49.10 54.47 112.21
CA CYS A 322 -49.53 53.14 111.77
C CYS A 322 -49.31 52.10 112.87
N ARG A 323 -48.17 52.14 113.59
CA ARG A 323 -47.93 51.27 114.74
C ARG A 323 -48.93 51.50 115.86
N VAL A 324 -49.20 52.75 116.23
CA VAL A 324 -50.20 53.06 117.28
C VAL A 324 -51.62 52.71 116.84
N LEU A 325 -51.99 52.98 115.60
CA LEU A 325 -53.29 52.58 115.05
C LEU A 325 -53.41 51.06 114.97
N GLN A 326 -52.31 50.36 114.68
CA GLN A 326 -52.27 48.91 114.67
C GLN A 326 -52.40 48.38 116.10
N ASP A 327 -51.69 48.95 117.08
CA ASP A 327 -51.86 48.62 118.50
C ASP A 327 -53.32 48.86 118.96
N GLN A 328 -53.96 49.95 118.51
CA GLN A 328 -55.38 50.25 118.79
C GLN A 328 -56.34 49.33 118.05
N VAL A 329 -56.03 48.94 116.80
CA VAL A 329 -56.83 47.96 116.05
C VAL A 329 -56.71 46.60 116.69
N ASP A 330 -55.53 46.22 117.19
CA ASP A 330 -55.28 44.98 117.91
C ASP A 330 -56.02 45.00 119.26
N GLU A 331 -56.02 46.13 119.97
CA GLU A 331 -56.79 46.35 121.20
C GLU A 331 -58.30 46.29 120.93
N LEU A 332 -58.81 46.99 119.92
CA LEU A 332 -60.21 46.97 119.50
C LEU A 332 -60.64 45.61 118.92
N GLN A 333 -59.74 44.87 118.28
CA GLN A 333 -59.99 43.50 117.84
C GLN A 333 -60.09 42.55 119.02
N SER A 334 -59.22 42.71 120.02
CA SER A 334 -59.30 41.99 121.29
C SER A 334 -60.62 42.32 122.02
N GLU A 335 -61.03 43.59 122.05
CA GLU A 335 -62.32 44.00 122.61
C GLU A 335 -63.49 43.45 121.78
N LEU A 336 -63.47 43.53 120.45
CA LEU A 336 -64.50 42.96 119.56
C LEU A 336 -64.60 41.44 119.67
N GLU A 337 -63.47 40.74 119.86
CA GLU A 337 -63.43 39.31 120.12
C GLU A 337 -63.98 38.98 121.51
N GLU A 338 -63.72 39.83 122.52
CA GLU A 338 -64.30 39.70 123.86
C GLU A 338 -65.83 39.97 123.86
N TYR A 339 -66.30 40.95 123.08
CA TYR A 339 -67.72 41.21 122.86
C TYR A 339 -68.40 40.09 122.05
N ARG A 340 -67.76 39.53 121.02
CA ARG A 340 -68.24 38.33 120.31
C ARG A 340 -68.30 37.11 121.23
N ALA A 341 -67.40 37.01 122.21
CA ALA A 341 -67.40 35.94 123.20
C ALA A 341 -68.53 36.06 124.25
N GLN A 342 -69.03 37.27 124.54
CA GLN A 342 -70.07 37.51 125.55
C GLN A 342 -71.52 37.45 125.03
N GLY A 343 -71.75 37.51 123.71
CA GLY A 343 -73.09 37.42 123.10
C GLY A 343 -73.47 36.03 122.58
N ARG A 344 -73.86 35.08 123.44
CA ARG A 344 -74.46 33.80 123.00
C ARG A 344 -75.97 33.93 122.77
N VAL A 345 -76.42 34.08 121.52
CA VAL A 345 -77.65 33.39 121.03
C VAL A 345 -77.46 33.01 119.55
N PRO A 346 -77.80 31.77 119.14
CA PRO A 346 -77.30 31.15 117.91
C PRO A 346 -78.29 31.24 116.75
N ARG A 347 -77.79 31.26 115.50
CA ARG A 347 -78.35 30.41 114.43
C ARG A 347 -77.54 30.39 113.13
N LEU A 348 -77.26 29.14 112.73
CA LEU A 348 -77.23 28.49 111.41
C LEU A 348 -76.60 29.17 110.18
N PRO A 349 -75.92 28.37 109.32
CA PRO A 349 -75.11 28.86 108.23
C PRO A 349 -75.94 29.00 106.95
N LEU A 350 -75.95 30.20 106.37
CA LEU A 350 -76.27 30.40 104.96
C LEU A 350 -75.11 31.18 104.31
N LYS A 351 -74.38 30.43 103.47
CA LYS A 351 -73.60 30.80 102.28
C LYS A 351 -72.95 32.20 102.21
N ASN A 352 -71.70 32.25 101.78
CA ASN A 352 -71.39 32.55 100.37
C ASN A 352 -69.89 32.46 100.08
N SER A 353 -69.57 31.62 99.10
CA SER A 353 -68.54 31.89 98.11
C SER A 353 -68.92 33.16 97.36
N LEU A 354 -67.98 34.08 97.14
CA LEU A 354 -68.08 35.10 96.12
C LEU A 354 -66.68 35.54 95.69
N SER A 355 -66.44 35.45 94.39
CA SER A 355 -65.80 36.55 93.68
C SER A 355 -66.55 36.74 92.37
N GLU A 356 -66.82 38.01 92.08
CA GLU A 356 -67.18 38.57 90.78
C GLU A 356 -68.68 38.64 90.45
N GLU A 357 -69.28 39.80 90.69
CA GLU A 357 -69.54 40.77 89.60
C GLU A 357 -70.06 42.11 90.15
N LEU A 358 -69.82 43.15 89.36
CA LEU A 358 -70.21 44.54 89.55
C LEU A 358 -71.71 44.78 89.33
N ASP A 359 -72.13 45.98 89.73
CA ASP A 359 -73.41 46.68 89.50
C ASP A 359 -74.55 46.45 90.50
N ALA A 360 -74.76 47.46 91.37
CA ALA A 360 -76.10 47.90 91.74
C ALA A 360 -76.08 49.32 92.33
N ASN A 361 -76.55 50.25 91.51
CA ASN A 361 -77.16 51.51 91.90
C ASN A 361 -78.46 51.23 92.72
N SER A 362 -78.60 51.78 93.94
CA SER A 362 -79.78 52.53 94.42
C SER A 362 -79.98 52.47 95.94
N GLY A 363 -79.94 53.66 96.56
CA GLY A 363 -81.09 54.20 97.29
C GLY A 363 -81.47 53.59 98.65
N GLY A 364 -81.00 54.24 99.71
CA GLY A 364 -81.84 54.90 100.73
C GLY A 364 -82.86 54.08 101.53
N ILE A 365 -82.70 54.09 102.86
CA ILE A 365 -83.51 54.91 103.81
C ILE A 365 -83.17 54.47 105.25
N GLU A 366 -82.83 55.48 106.07
CA GLU A 366 -82.82 55.50 107.54
C GLU A 366 -84.06 54.83 108.19
N PRO A 367 -83.95 54.32 109.43
CA PRO A 367 -84.33 55.18 110.56
C PRO A 367 -83.44 55.02 111.81
N ASN A 368 -83.11 56.19 112.36
CA ASN A 368 -82.60 56.47 113.70
C ASN A 368 -83.32 55.71 114.84
N GLN A 369 -82.58 55.18 115.82
CA GLN A 369 -82.88 55.40 117.25
C GLN A 369 -81.71 55.00 118.16
N GLY A 370 -81.19 55.96 118.93
CA GLY A 370 -80.10 55.75 119.88
C GLY A 370 -80.56 55.27 121.26
N LEU A 371 -79.68 54.53 121.94
CA LEU A 371 -79.53 54.32 123.38
C LEU A 371 -78.04 53.92 123.52
N GLY A 372 -77.14 54.62 124.20
CA GLY A 372 -77.21 54.96 125.62
C GLY A 372 -76.40 53.93 126.42
N SER A 373 -75.10 54.21 126.61
CA SER A 373 -74.26 53.92 127.79
C SER A 373 -74.58 52.68 128.65
N GLU A 374 -73.61 51.76 128.81
CA GLU A 374 -73.19 51.34 130.16
C GLU A 374 -71.84 50.58 130.18
N GLU A 375 -70.86 51.30 130.70
CA GLU A 375 -69.61 50.86 131.31
C GLU A 375 -69.91 49.76 132.36
N CYS A 376 -69.56 48.50 132.09
CA CYS A 376 -69.74 47.42 133.06
C CYS A 376 -68.48 47.25 133.93
N ASN A 377 -68.60 47.74 135.16
CA ASN A 377 -67.63 47.59 136.25
C ASN A 377 -67.38 46.10 136.60
N PRO A 378 -66.11 45.70 136.84
CA PRO A 378 -65.70 44.31 137.09
C PRO A 378 -65.81 43.92 138.58
N LEU A 379 -67.00 43.94 139.18
CA LEU A 379 -67.12 43.67 140.63
C LEU A 379 -68.29 42.78 141.06
N ASN A 380 -68.87 41.97 140.17
CA ASN A 380 -69.88 40.98 140.59
C ASN A 380 -69.88 39.69 139.75
N MET A 381 -68.72 39.04 139.59
CA MET A 381 -68.62 37.69 139.02
C MET A 381 -68.23 36.69 140.12
N SER A 382 -68.93 35.55 140.20
CA SER A 382 -68.59 34.46 141.12
C SER A 382 -67.24 33.85 140.73
N ILE A 383 -66.36 33.58 141.70
CA ILE A 383 -65.03 32.97 141.50
C ILE A 383 -65.10 31.67 140.66
N GLU A 384 -66.20 30.93 140.73
CA GLU A 384 -66.41 29.71 139.93
C GLU A 384 -66.68 30.01 138.44
N ALA A 385 -67.38 31.12 138.14
CA ALA A 385 -67.60 31.56 136.77
C ALA A 385 -66.32 32.14 136.16
N GLU A 386 -65.52 32.84 136.95
CA GLU A 386 -64.21 33.37 136.54
C GLU A 386 -63.22 32.24 136.21
N LEU A 387 -63.16 31.17 137.04
CA LEU A 387 -62.27 30.04 136.79
C LEU A 387 -62.68 29.23 135.54
N VAL A 388 -63.98 29.08 135.27
CA VAL A 388 -64.47 28.38 134.06
C VAL A 388 -64.25 29.23 132.81
N ILE A 389 -64.45 30.55 132.89
CA ILE A 389 -64.13 31.46 131.78
C ILE A 389 -62.63 31.43 131.51
N GLU A 390 -61.79 31.45 132.54
CA GLU A 390 -60.34 31.41 132.37
C GLU A 390 -59.87 30.04 131.84
N GLN A 391 -60.46 28.93 132.29
CA GLN A 391 -60.18 27.60 131.75
C GLN A 391 -60.64 27.45 130.29
N MET A 392 -61.76 28.07 129.90
CA MET A 392 -62.22 28.10 128.50
C MET A 392 -61.38 29.05 127.63
N LYS A 393 -60.97 30.22 128.14
CA LYS A 393 -60.04 31.15 127.48
C LYS A 393 -58.71 30.45 127.23
N GLU A 394 -58.19 29.73 128.23
CA GLU A 394 -56.95 28.98 128.09
C GLU A 394 -57.09 27.79 127.13
N GLN A 395 -58.22 27.08 127.14
CA GLN A 395 -58.49 26.03 126.16
C GLN A 395 -58.60 26.59 124.73
N HIS A 396 -59.29 27.71 124.53
CA HIS A 396 -59.38 28.37 123.22
C HIS A 396 -58.02 28.90 122.76
N HIS A 397 -57.20 29.44 123.66
CA HIS A 397 -55.83 29.84 123.33
C HIS A 397 -55.00 28.65 122.86
N ARG A 398 -55.10 27.50 123.55
CA ARG A 398 -54.43 26.26 123.11
C ARG A 398 -54.94 25.81 121.75
N ASP A 399 -56.25 25.81 121.51
CA ASP A 399 -56.83 25.37 120.24
C ASP A 399 -56.47 26.30 119.07
N ILE A 400 -56.48 27.63 119.29
CA ILE A 400 -56.06 28.63 118.29
C ILE A 400 -54.57 28.48 117.99
N CYS A 401 -53.73 28.28 119.00
CA CYS A 401 -52.31 28.00 118.79
C CYS A 401 -52.09 26.70 118.00
N CYS A 402 -52.85 25.65 118.29
CA CYS A 402 -52.79 24.38 117.53
C CYS A 402 -53.22 24.58 116.07
N LEU A 403 -54.32 25.30 115.80
CA LEU A 403 -54.79 25.56 114.44
C LEU A 403 -53.85 26.48 113.64
N LYS A 404 -53.25 27.50 114.28
CA LYS A 404 -52.20 28.31 113.65
C LYS A 404 -50.99 27.46 113.27
N LEU A 405 -50.53 26.60 114.18
CA LEU A 405 -49.45 25.65 113.90
C LEU A 405 -49.80 24.70 112.73
N GLU A 406 -51.02 24.14 112.70
CA GLU A 406 -51.46 23.26 111.61
C GLU A 406 -51.55 23.98 110.26
N LEU A 407 -52.03 25.23 110.24
CA LEU A 407 -52.10 26.01 109.00
C LEU A 407 -50.70 26.37 108.49
N GLU A 408 -49.83 26.81 109.38
CA GLU A 408 -48.44 27.08 109.04
C GLU A 408 -47.72 25.81 108.56
N ASP A 409 -47.96 24.65 109.19
CA ASP A 409 -47.40 23.37 108.73
C ASP A 409 -47.89 23.00 107.32
N LYS A 410 -49.15 23.28 107.01
CA LYS A 410 -49.69 23.06 105.65
C LYS A 410 -49.14 24.03 104.62
N VAL A 411 -48.97 25.31 104.96
CA VAL A 411 -48.34 26.30 104.09
C VAL A 411 -46.88 25.90 103.82
N ARG A 412 -46.12 25.58 104.88
CA ARG A 412 -44.75 25.06 104.76
C ARG A 412 -44.68 23.79 103.91
N HIS A 413 -45.69 22.92 104.00
CA HIS A 413 -45.77 21.71 103.17
C HIS A 413 -45.96 22.02 101.69
N TYR A 414 -46.87 22.94 101.34
CA TYR A 414 -47.10 23.33 99.94
C TYR A 414 -45.98 24.17 99.36
N GLU A 415 -45.38 25.07 100.14
CA GLU A 415 -44.17 25.81 99.75
C GLU A 415 -43.04 24.83 99.43
N LYS A 416 -42.80 23.86 100.31
CA LYS A 416 -41.81 22.81 100.07
C LYS A 416 -42.13 21.96 98.84
N GLN A 417 -43.40 21.61 98.62
CA GLN A 417 -43.82 20.86 97.44
C GLN A 417 -43.62 21.68 96.15
N LEU A 418 -43.91 22.98 96.18
CA LEU A 418 -43.70 23.88 95.05
C LEU A 418 -42.21 24.01 94.74
N ASP A 419 -41.37 24.22 95.76
CA ASP A 419 -39.91 24.26 95.63
C ASP A 419 -39.35 22.96 95.05
N GLU A 420 -39.83 21.80 95.52
CA GLU A 420 -39.45 20.48 94.98
C GLU A 420 -39.83 20.35 93.49
N THR A 421 -41.00 20.86 93.08
CA THR A 421 -41.41 20.85 91.66
C THR A 421 -40.63 21.84 90.80
N MET A 422 -40.30 23.03 91.31
CA MET A 422 -39.43 23.99 90.62
C MET A 422 -38.05 23.40 90.39
N VAL A 423 -37.42 22.86 91.43
CA VAL A 423 -36.10 22.21 91.33
C VAL A 423 -36.14 21.03 90.35
N SER A 424 -37.23 20.25 90.33
CA SER A 424 -37.39 19.17 89.34
C SER A 424 -37.55 19.70 87.91
N CYS A 425 -38.24 20.82 87.71
CA CYS A 425 -38.44 21.46 86.40
C CYS A 425 -37.14 22.07 85.87
N GLU A 426 -36.41 22.81 86.72
CA GLU A 426 -35.08 23.36 86.41
C GLU A 426 -34.09 22.25 86.05
N LYS A 427 -34.09 21.15 86.81
CA LYS A 427 -33.24 19.99 86.51
C LYS A 427 -33.62 19.32 85.18
N ALA A 428 -34.91 19.25 84.83
CA ALA A 428 -35.35 18.73 83.55
C ALA A 428 -34.94 19.65 82.38
N GLN A 429 -35.04 20.97 82.57
CA GLN A 429 -34.59 21.97 81.60
C GLN A 429 -33.08 21.89 81.37
N GLU A 430 -32.29 21.79 82.43
CA GLU A 430 -30.83 21.65 82.33
C GLU A 430 -30.43 20.35 81.63
N ASN A 431 -31.10 19.23 81.95
CA ASN A 431 -30.87 17.96 81.26
C ASN A 431 -31.20 18.03 79.77
N MET A 432 -32.27 18.73 79.38
CA MET A 432 -32.64 18.92 77.97
C MET A 432 -31.61 19.81 77.26
N LYS A 433 -31.17 20.89 77.90
CA LYS A 433 -30.11 21.76 77.36
C LYS A 433 -28.80 20.99 77.15
N GLN A 434 -28.40 20.20 78.15
CA GLN A 434 -27.20 19.37 78.05
C GLN A 434 -27.30 18.29 76.95
N ARG A 435 -28.49 17.73 76.71
CA ARG A 435 -28.72 16.82 75.56
C ARG A 435 -28.54 17.54 74.23
N HIS A 436 -29.13 18.71 74.06
CA HIS A 436 -28.96 19.49 72.82
C HIS A 436 -27.50 19.90 72.61
N GLU A 437 -26.78 20.28 73.66
CA GLU A 437 -25.34 20.58 73.57
C GLU A 437 -24.55 19.35 73.13
N ASN A 438 -24.82 18.17 73.71
CA ASN A 438 -24.16 16.92 73.32
C ASN A 438 -24.49 16.50 71.87
N GLU A 439 -25.73 16.69 71.44
CA GLU A 439 -26.17 16.41 70.06
C GLU A 439 -25.49 17.37 69.08
N MET A 440 -25.41 18.66 69.41
CA MET A 440 -24.67 19.66 68.62
C MET A 440 -23.19 19.28 68.50
N HIS A 441 -22.53 18.93 69.60
CA HIS A 441 -21.12 18.49 69.57
C HIS A 441 -20.93 17.23 68.72
N THR A 442 -21.90 16.30 68.75
CA THR A 442 -21.84 15.07 67.94
C THR A 442 -21.98 15.39 66.45
N LEU A 443 -22.91 16.28 66.08
CA LEU A 443 -23.10 16.73 64.70
C LEU A 443 -21.92 17.55 64.20
N GLU A 444 -21.37 18.46 65.01
CA GLU A 444 -20.17 19.23 64.68
C GLU A 444 -18.98 18.32 64.44
N LYS A 445 -18.82 17.28 65.27
CA LYS A 445 -17.79 16.26 65.07
C LYS A 445 -18.00 15.51 63.75
N GLN A 446 -19.21 15.07 63.44
CA GLN A 446 -19.51 14.41 62.15
C GLN A 446 -19.24 15.34 60.95
N ILE A 447 -19.59 16.63 61.05
CA ILE A 447 -19.29 17.62 60.01
C ILE A 447 -17.78 17.80 59.86
N SER A 448 -17.02 17.82 60.96
CA SER A 448 -15.56 17.89 60.93
C SER A 448 -14.94 16.64 60.29
N ASP A 449 -15.41 15.46 60.66
CA ASP A 449 -14.93 14.19 60.13
C ASP A 449 -15.21 14.09 58.61
N LEU A 450 -16.42 14.45 58.16
CA LEU A 450 -16.78 14.51 56.74
C LEU A 450 -15.97 15.57 55.99
N LYS A 451 -15.70 16.73 56.58
CA LYS A 451 -14.83 17.76 55.98
C LYS A 451 -13.41 17.24 55.78
N ASN A 452 -12.89 16.49 56.75
CA ASN A 452 -11.57 15.88 56.65
C ASN A 452 -11.53 14.80 55.56
N GLU A 453 -12.57 13.96 55.48
CA GLU A 453 -12.69 12.94 54.43
C GLU A 453 -12.80 13.56 53.02
N ILE A 454 -13.56 14.65 52.87
CA ILE A 454 -13.62 15.41 51.61
C ILE A 454 -12.24 16.00 51.27
N ALA A 455 -11.50 16.54 52.24
CA ALA A 455 -10.16 17.07 52.02
C ALA A 455 -9.16 15.97 51.61
N GLU A 456 -9.24 14.79 52.23
CA GLU A 456 -8.44 13.62 51.84
C GLU A 456 -8.78 13.15 50.42
N LEU A 457 -10.06 13.04 50.08
CA LEU A 457 -10.51 12.64 48.75
C LEU A 457 -10.11 13.68 47.68
N GLN A 458 -10.20 14.97 47.99
CA GLN A 458 -9.70 16.04 47.13
C GLN A 458 -8.19 15.95 46.94
N GLY A 459 -7.43 15.65 48.01
CA GLY A 459 -5.99 15.42 47.92
C GLY A 459 -5.64 14.21 47.04
N GLN A 460 -6.36 13.09 47.19
CA GLN A 460 -6.18 11.91 46.35
C GLN A 460 -6.53 12.16 44.88
N ALA A 461 -7.61 12.91 44.62
CA ALA A 461 -7.98 13.30 43.26
C ALA A 461 -6.90 14.16 42.59
N GLU A 462 -6.27 15.05 43.35
CA GLU A 462 -5.22 15.94 42.82
C GLU A 462 -3.92 15.17 42.56
N VAL A 463 -3.55 14.24 43.45
CA VAL A 463 -2.44 13.30 43.20
C VAL A 463 -2.71 12.42 41.97
N LEU A 464 -3.94 11.95 41.78
CA LEU A 464 -4.31 11.15 40.60
C LEU A 464 -4.28 11.98 39.31
N LYS A 465 -4.72 13.25 39.35
CA LYS A 465 -4.61 14.17 38.20
C LYS A 465 -3.15 14.44 37.85
N GLU A 466 -2.30 14.64 38.86
CA GLU A 466 -0.87 14.89 38.67
C GLU A 466 -0.17 13.64 38.11
N ALA A 467 -0.46 12.46 38.65
CA ALA A 467 0.03 11.19 38.12
C ALA A 467 -0.45 10.92 36.68
N HIS A 468 -1.69 11.28 36.35
CA HIS A 468 -2.21 11.19 34.98
C HIS A 468 -1.49 12.18 34.04
N HIS A 469 -1.23 13.40 34.50
CA HIS A 469 -0.48 14.39 33.73
C HIS A 469 0.95 13.93 33.47
N GLU A 470 1.67 13.46 34.49
CA GLU A 470 3.01 12.89 34.35
C GLU A 470 3.04 11.66 33.43
N ALA A 471 2.04 10.78 33.51
CA ALA A 471 1.95 9.63 32.60
C ALA A 471 1.72 10.08 31.14
N THR A 472 0.94 11.14 30.94
CA THR A 472 0.70 11.73 29.61
C THR A 472 1.97 12.37 29.06
N CYS A 473 2.69 13.13 29.87
CA CYS A 473 3.98 13.73 29.49
C CYS A 473 5.02 12.66 29.16
N ARG A 474 5.15 11.62 30.00
CA ARG A 474 6.03 10.47 29.71
C ARG A 474 5.67 9.77 28.42
N HIS A 475 4.38 9.57 28.15
CA HIS A 475 3.94 8.97 26.90
C HIS A 475 4.28 9.83 25.68
N GLU A 476 4.14 11.16 25.79
CA GLU A 476 4.54 12.09 24.72
C GLU A 476 6.05 12.10 24.50
N GLU A 477 6.85 12.01 25.56
CA GLU A 477 8.31 11.92 25.50
C GLU A 477 8.75 10.60 24.85
N GLU A 478 8.20 9.47 25.28
CA GLU A 478 8.45 8.16 24.67
C GLU A 478 8.07 8.15 23.19
N LYS A 479 6.95 8.79 22.83
CA LYS A 479 6.53 8.95 21.43
C LYS A 479 7.52 9.78 20.63
N LYS A 480 8.02 10.90 21.18
CA LYS A 480 9.05 11.73 20.55
C LYS A 480 10.36 10.96 20.39
N GLU A 481 10.78 10.21 21.41
CA GLU A 481 12.01 9.41 21.36
C GLU A 481 11.92 8.29 20.34
N LEU A 482 10.79 7.58 20.26
CA LEU A 482 10.55 6.57 19.23
C LEU A 482 10.51 7.18 17.83
N GLN A 483 9.95 8.39 17.68
CA GLN A 483 9.94 9.10 16.42
C GLN A 483 11.35 9.50 15.97
N VAL A 484 12.18 10.01 16.89
CA VAL A 484 13.59 10.31 16.60
C VAL A 484 14.35 9.04 16.20
N LYS A 485 14.20 7.93 16.94
CA LYS A 485 14.84 6.65 16.60
C LYS A 485 14.44 6.14 15.21
N LEU A 486 13.17 6.29 14.84
CA LEU A 486 12.69 5.92 13.51
C LEU A 486 13.29 6.82 12.41
N GLU A 487 13.45 8.11 12.68
CA GLU A 487 14.12 9.04 11.76
C GLU A 487 15.63 8.75 11.62
N GLU A 488 16.30 8.41 12.72
CA GLU A 488 17.70 7.97 12.75
C GLU A 488 17.90 6.66 11.99
N GLU A 489 17.04 5.65 12.20
CA GLU A 489 17.08 4.37 11.46
C GLU A 489 16.84 4.60 9.96
N LYS A 490 15.89 5.48 9.62
CA LYS A 490 15.62 5.87 8.22
C LYS A 490 16.85 6.54 7.59
N ALA A 491 17.48 7.48 8.30
CA ALA A 491 18.70 8.15 7.82
C ALA A 491 19.86 7.16 7.67
N HIS A 492 20.03 6.23 8.60
CA HIS A 492 21.05 5.18 8.54
C HIS A 492 20.82 4.23 7.36
N LEU A 493 19.58 3.78 7.12
CA LEU A 493 19.25 2.94 5.97
C LEU A 493 19.47 3.69 4.65
N GLN A 494 19.11 4.98 4.61
CA GLN A 494 19.34 5.81 3.43
C GLN A 494 20.83 5.98 3.13
N GLU A 495 21.68 6.17 4.14
CA GLU A 495 23.13 6.24 3.95
C GLU A 495 23.74 4.87 3.59
N THR A 496 23.24 3.77 4.16
CA THR A 496 23.67 2.41 3.80
C THR A 496 23.38 2.13 2.32
N LEU A 497 22.17 2.47 1.86
CA LEU A 497 21.80 2.34 0.46
C LEU A 497 22.63 3.23 -0.46
N ARG A 498 22.96 4.46 0.00
CA ARG A 498 23.85 5.37 -0.74
C ARG A 498 25.25 4.78 -0.90
N LEU A 499 25.81 4.22 0.17
CA LEU A 499 27.13 3.58 0.16
C LEU A 499 27.15 2.31 -0.70
N GLU A 500 26.12 1.47 -0.63
CA GLU A 500 25.97 0.30 -1.52
C GLU A 500 25.92 0.72 -2.99
N HIS A 501 25.15 1.77 -3.30
CA HIS A 501 25.10 2.32 -4.65
C HIS A 501 26.46 2.88 -5.10
N GLU A 502 27.17 3.59 -4.23
CA GLU A 502 28.51 4.10 -4.52
C GLU A 502 29.51 2.95 -4.76
N MET A 503 29.43 1.87 -3.98
CA MET A 503 30.27 0.68 -4.19
C MET A 503 29.95 -0.04 -5.50
N GLU A 504 28.68 -0.20 -5.84
CA GLU A 504 28.25 -0.77 -7.12
C GLU A 504 28.73 0.08 -8.31
N LEU A 505 28.64 1.41 -8.20
CA LEU A 505 29.17 2.33 -9.22
C LEU A 505 30.70 2.19 -9.35
N LYS A 506 31.43 2.12 -8.24
CA LYS A 506 32.88 1.88 -8.23
C LYS A 506 33.24 0.53 -8.84
N ALA A 507 32.48 -0.53 -8.54
CA ALA A 507 32.68 -1.86 -9.12
C ALA A 507 32.44 -1.88 -10.63
N ARG A 508 31.37 -1.22 -11.11
CA ARG A 508 31.10 -1.07 -12.55
C ARG A 508 32.18 -0.25 -13.26
N LEU A 509 32.66 0.80 -12.62
CA LEU A 509 33.75 1.63 -13.16
C LEU A 509 35.04 0.82 -13.27
N ALA A 510 35.40 0.05 -12.23
CA ALA A 510 36.55 -0.85 -12.27
C ALA A 510 36.41 -1.95 -13.32
N GLN A 511 35.21 -2.53 -13.47
CA GLN A 511 34.93 -3.52 -14.51
C GLN A 511 35.07 -2.92 -15.92
N ALA A 512 34.57 -1.71 -16.13
CA ALA A 512 34.70 -0.98 -17.38
C ALA A 512 36.18 -0.67 -17.68
N GLN A 513 36.94 -0.17 -16.71
CA GLN A 513 38.38 0.06 -16.83
C GLN A 513 39.13 -1.22 -17.19
N ALA A 514 38.87 -2.33 -16.50
CA ALA A 514 39.48 -3.62 -16.81
C ALA A 514 39.08 -4.17 -18.19
N SER A 515 37.87 -3.86 -18.68
CA SER A 515 37.50 -4.19 -20.07
C SER A 515 38.23 -3.32 -21.09
N PHE A 516 38.39 -2.03 -20.83
CA PHE A 516 39.16 -1.13 -21.69
C PHE A 516 40.64 -1.51 -21.73
N GLU A 517 41.23 -1.92 -20.60
CA GLU A 517 42.61 -2.41 -20.54
C GLU A 517 42.78 -3.69 -21.35
N ARG A 518 41.86 -4.65 -21.22
CA ARG A 518 41.85 -5.88 -22.02
C ARG A 518 41.67 -5.61 -23.52
N GLU A 519 40.79 -4.69 -23.89
CA GLU A 519 40.62 -4.28 -25.29
C GLU A 519 41.88 -3.59 -25.82
N ARG A 520 42.54 -2.74 -25.03
CA ARG A 520 43.81 -2.10 -25.38
C ARG A 520 44.93 -3.13 -25.58
N GLU A 521 45.03 -4.12 -24.69
CA GLU A 521 46.00 -5.22 -24.82
C GLU A 521 45.71 -6.09 -26.05
N ALA A 522 44.43 -6.39 -26.32
CA ALA A 522 44.02 -7.11 -27.52
C ALA A 522 44.33 -6.34 -28.81
N LEU A 523 44.14 -5.02 -28.81
CA LEU A 523 44.51 -4.14 -29.92
C LEU A 523 46.03 -4.06 -30.10
N GLN A 524 46.82 -4.01 -29.03
CA GLN A 524 48.28 -4.08 -29.11
C GLN A 524 48.77 -5.43 -29.63
N SER A 525 48.18 -6.53 -29.18
CA SER A 525 48.48 -7.88 -29.70
C SER A 525 48.06 -8.01 -31.17
N SER A 526 46.92 -7.45 -31.56
CA SER A 526 46.44 -7.42 -32.94
C SER A 526 47.38 -6.62 -33.84
N ALA A 527 47.81 -5.43 -33.40
CA ALA A 527 48.77 -4.61 -34.13
C ALA A 527 50.11 -5.34 -34.32
N TRP A 528 50.59 -6.06 -33.31
CA TRP A 528 51.80 -6.90 -33.43
C TRP A 528 51.62 -8.05 -34.43
N THR A 529 50.45 -8.72 -34.44
CA THR A 529 50.18 -9.76 -35.45
C THR A 529 50.05 -9.19 -36.85
N GLU A 530 49.47 -7.99 -37.00
CA GLU A 530 49.32 -7.29 -38.28
C GLU A 530 50.67 -6.80 -38.82
N GLU A 531 51.56 -6.31 -37.95
CA GLU A 531 52.96 -5.99 -38.27
C GLU A 531 53.70 -7.23 -38.82
N LYS A 532 53.52 -8.38 -38.16
CA LYS A 532 54.15 -9.64 -38.56
C LYS A 532 53.59 -10.19 -39.87
N VAL A 533 52.27 -10.11 -40.07
CA VAL A 533 51.63 -10.45 -41.35
C VAL A 533 52.11 -9.51 -42.45
N ARG A 534 52.21 -8.20 -42.19
CA ARG A 534 52.75 -7.23 -43.15
C ARG A 534 54.20 -7.54 -43.52
N GLY A 535 55.05 -7.92 -42.56
CA GLY A 535 56.42 -8.35 -42.82
C GLY A 535 56.49 -9.58 -43.74
N LEU A 536 55.66 -10.60 -43.48
CA LEU A 536 55.56 -11.80 -44.32
C LEU A 536 55.00 -11.49 -45.72
N THR A 537 54.01 -10.60 -45.83
CA THR A 537 53.46 -10.15 -47.12
C THR A 537 54.52 -9.41 -47.94
N GLN A 538 55.32 -8.54 -47.31
CA GLN A 538 56.42 -7.83 -47.98
C GLN A 538 57.56 -8.78 -48.40
N GLU A 539 57.81 -9.86 -47.67
CA GLU A 539 58.76 -10.91 -48.07
C GLU A 539 58.23 -11.72 -49.26
N LEU A 540 56.96 -12.08 -49.26
CA LEU A 540 56.32 -12.78 -50.36
C LEU A 540 56.23 -11.92 -51.64
N GLU A 541 55.89 -10.63 -51.50
CA GLU A 541 55.92 -9.67 -52.60
C GLU A 541 57.32 -9.49 -53.17
N ARG A 542 58.36 -9.37 -52.32
CA ARG A 542 59.75 -9.34 -52.80
C ARG A 542 60.13 -10.61 -53.55
N PHE A 543 59.77 -11.78 -53.03
CA PHE A 543 60.00 -13.05 -53.71
C PHE A 543 59.28 -13.13 -55.07
N HIS A 544 58.04 -12.67 -55.16
CA HIS A 544 57.31 -12.60 -56.43
C HIS A 544 57.94 -11.57 -57.40
N GLN A 545 58.39 -10.42 -56.90
CA GLN A 545 59.05 -9.40 -57.70
C GLN A 545 60.40 -9.90 -58.27
N GLU A 546 61.16 -10.64 -57.47
CA GLU A 546 62.42 -11.32 -57.85
C GLU A 546 62.16 -12.44 -58.88
N GLN A 547 61.09 -13.22 -58.71
CA GLN A 547 60.68 -14.21 -59.69
C GLN A 547 60.26 -13.56 -61.02
N LEU A 548 59.51 -12.46 -60.98
CA LEU A 548 59.10 -11.72 -62.17
C LEU A 548 60.28 -11.06 -62.88
N THR A 549 61.23 -10.50 -62.14
CA THR A 549 62.47 -9.92 -62.72
C THR A 549 63.35 -11.00 -63.33
N SER A 550 63.58 -12.14 -62.66
CA SER A 550 64.34 -13.26 -63.23
C SER A 550 63.65 -13.90 -64.45
N LEU A 551 62.32 -13.94 -64.49
CA LEU A 551 61.56 -14.38 -65.65
C LEU A 551 61.67 -13.36 -66.79
N GLY A 552 61.61 -12.06 -66.47
CA GLY A 552 61.84 -10.97 -67.41
C GLY A 552 63.24 -11.01 -68.02
N GLU A 553 64.28 -11.23 -67.20
CA GLU A 553 65.67 -11.36 -67.65
C GLU A 553 65.87 -12.58 -68.56
N ARG A 554 65.31 -13.74 -68.18
CA ARG A 554 65.30 -14.94 -69.03
C ARG A 554 64.60 -14.70 -70.37
N TYR A 555 63.43 -14.04 -70.34
CA TYR A 555 62.71 -13.69 -71.57
C TYR A 555 63.52 -12.70 -72.42
N THR A 556 64.23 -11.74 -71.83
CA THR A 556 65.09 -10.83 -72.58
C THR A 556 66.30 -11.54 -73.19
N LEU A 557 66.92 -12.48 -72.46
CA LEU A 557 68.02 -13.30 -72.95
C LEU A 557 67.57 -14.22 -74.09
N GLU A 558 66.45 -14.92 -73.91
CA GLU A 558 65.86 -15.78 -74.95
C GLU A 558 65.45 -14.96 -76.18
N LYS A 559 64.92 -13.75 -75.99
CA LYS A 559 64.62 -12.81 -77.09
C LYS A 559 65.89 -12.33 -77.80
N GLU A 560 67.00 -12.11 -77.08
CA GLU A 560 68.28 -11.75 -77.68
C GLU A 560 68.93 -12.93 -78.40
N GLU A 561 68.86 -14.14 -77.85
CA GLU A 561 69.30 -15.38 -78.49
C GLU A 561 68.50 -15.66 -79.76
N LEU A 562 67.17 -15.59 -79.70
CA LEU A 562 66.30 -15.70 -80.87
C LEU A 562 66.59 -14.61 -81.90
N ARG A 563 66.87 -13.37 -81.47
CA ARG A 563 67.30 -12.30 -82.39
C ARG A 563 68.64 -12.62 -83.03
N LYS A 564 69.58 -13.20 -82.29
CA LYS A 564 70.92 -13.56 -82.78
C LYS A 564 70.84 -14.76 -83.73
N GLU A 565 70.05 -15.78 -83.40
CA GLU A 565 69.72 -16.89 -84.30
C GLU A 565 69.00 -16.42 -85.55
N LEU A 566 68.03 -15.50 -85.42
CA LEU A 566 67.34 -14.91 -86.56
C LEU A 566 68.31 -14.09 -87.43
N LEU A 567 69.26 -13.38 -86.82
CA LEU A 567 70.25 -12.58 -87.55
C LEU A 567 71.29 -13.48 -88.23
N GLU A 568 71.75 -14.55 -87.59
CA GLU A 568 72.59 -15.58 -88.21
C GLU A 568 71.85 -16.33 -89.32
N LYS A 569 70.57 -16.66 -89.11
CA LYS A 569 69.71 -17.26 -90.13
C LYS A 569 69.53 -16.29 -91.29
N HIS A 570 69.27 -15.01 -91.03
CA HIS A 570 69.15 -13.99 -92.06
C HIS A 570 70.47 -13.78 -92.80
N GLN A 571 71.62 -13.91 -92.13
CA GLN A 571 72.94 -13.80 -92.75
C GLN A 571 73.26 -15.03 -93.63
N ARG A 572 72.84 -16.23 -93.20
CA ARG A 572 72.84 -17.45 -94.03
C ARG A 572 71.89 -17.33 -95.22
N GLU A 573 70.65 -16.89 -94.99
CA GLU A 573 69.65 -16.63 -96.04
C GLU A 573 70.11 -15.52 -96.99
N LEU A 574 70.92 -14.55 -96.56
CA LEU A 574 71.55 -13.55 -97.43
C LEU A 574 72.73 -14.12 -98.22
N GLN A 575 73.44 -15.12 -97.71
CA GLN A 575 74.49 -15.82 -98.46
C GLN A 575 73.90 -16.82 -99.46
N GLU A 576 72.94 -17.63 -99.02
CA GLU A 576 72.12 -18.50 -99.87
C GLU A 576 71.33 -17.67 -100.88
N GLY A 577 70.74 -16.55 -100.46
CA GLY A 577 70.04 -15.62 -101.34
C GLY A 577 70.96 -14.86 -102.29
N ARG A 578 72.25 -14.66 -101.99
CA ARG A 578 73.22 -14.16 -102.97
C ARG A 578 73.57 -15.23 -103.99
N TYR A 579 73.75 -16.48 -103.55
CA TYR A 579 74.02 -17.62 -104.43
C TYR A 579 72.81 -17.93 -105.33
N GLU A 580 71.60 -17.94 -104.77
CA GLU A 580 70.34 -18.07 -105.50
C GLU A 580 69.99 -16.80 -106.27
N SER A 581 70.41 -15.59 -105.88
CA SER A 581 70.24 -14.37 -106.71
C SER A 581 71.19 -14.34 -107.89
N GLU A 582 72.40 -14.91 -107.80
CA GLU A 582 73.26 -15.11 -108.98
C GLU A 582 72.60 -16.11 -109.94
N LYS A 583 72.10 -17.23 -109.41
CA LYS A 583 71.35 -18.23 -110.19
C LYS A 583 70.03 -17.70 -110.76
N LEU A 584 69.27 -16.93 -109.98
CA LEU A 584 68.03 -16.26 -110.38
C LEU A 584 68.28 -15.03 -111.25
N GLN A 585 69.47 -14.43 -111.26
CA GLN A 585 69.84 -13.40 -112.22
C GLN A 585 70.08 -14.02 -113.60
N GLU A 586 70.62 -15.23 -113.63
CA GLU A 586 70.75 -16.06 -114.83
C GLU A 586 69.38 -16.60 -115.29
N GLU A 587 68.51 -17.03 -114.37
CA GLU A 587 67.11 -17.39 -114.69
C GLU A 587 66.23 -16.16 -114.98
N ASN A 588 66.46 -14.97 -114.42
CA ASN A 588 65.74 -13.73 -114.75
C ASN A 588 66.14 -13.18 -116.12
N SER A 589 67.35 -13.45 -116.61
CA SER A 589 67.66 -13.22 -118.02
C SER A 589 66.75 -14.04 -118.94
N ILE A 590 66.28 -15.21 -118.47
CA ILE A 590 65.42 -16.12 -119.20
C ILE A 590 63.94 -15.73 -118.98
N LEU A 591 63.51 -15.48 -117.75
CA LEU A 591 62.15 -15.11 -117.36
C LEU A 591 61.76 -13.67 -117.72
N ARG A 592 62.69 -12.72 -117.86
CA ARG A 592 62.38 -11.37 -118.39
C ARG A 592 61.88 -11.41 -119.84
N ASN A 593 62.23 -12.43 -120.61
CA ASN A 593 61.66 -12.65 -121.94
C ASN A 593 60.23 -13.23 -121.87
N GLU A 594 59.88 -13.89 -120.77
CA GLU A 594 58.60 -14.59 -120.54
C GLU A 594 57.57 -13.75 -119.74
N ILE A 595 58.03 -12.76 -118.95
CA ILE A 595 57.18 -11.81 -118.21
C ILE A 595 56.61 -10.71 -119.12
N THR A 596 57.30 -10.37 -120.22
CA THR A 596 56.70 -9.53 -121.28
C THR A 596 55.42 -10.14 -121.88
N THR A 597 55.25 -11.47 -121.79
CA THR A 597 54.07 -12.18 -122.31
C THR A 597 52.95 -12.39 -121.29
N LEU A 598 53.20 -12.22 -119.98
CA LEU A 598 52.20 -12.46 -118.92
C LEU A 598 51.66 -11.16 -118.26
N SER A 599 52.29 -10.01 -118.53
CA SER A 599 51.80 -8.68 -118.11
C SER A 599 50.47 -8.26 -118.76
N GLU A 600 50.01 -8.98 -119.79
CA GLU A 600 48.73 -8.71 -120.47
C GLU A 600 47.53 -9.35 -119.74
N GLU A 601 47.76 -10.25 -118.77
CA GLU A 601 46.68 -11.04 -118.14
C GLU A 601 46.19 -10.52 -116.78
N ASP A 602 46.92 -9.63 -116.09
CA ASP A 602 46.56 -9.13 -114.74
C ASP A 602 45.55 -7.96 -114.73
N SER A 603 44.93 -7.67 -115.87
CA SER A 603 43.85 -6.66 -115.99
C SER A 603 42.48 -7.18 -115.52
N VAL A 604 42.37 -8.40 -114.97
CA VAL A 604 41.09 -9.07 -114.65
C VAL A 604 40.79 -9.16 -113.13
N SER A 605 41.70 -8.73 -112.25
CA SER A 605 41.57 -8.93 -110.79
C SER A 605 40.81 -7.82 -110.03
N ASN A 606 40.34 -6.76 -110.68
CA ASN A 606 39.74 -5.58 -110.02
C ASN A 606 38.21 -5.62 -109.73
N LEU A 607 37.55 -6.79 -109.82
CA LEU A 607 36.07 -6.92 -109.73
C LEU A 607 35.53 -7.60 -108.45
N LYS A 608 36.33 -7.79 -107.39
CA LYS A 608 35.90 -8.52 -106.18
C LYS A 608 35.73 -7.69 -104.88
N LEU A 609 35.94 -6.37 -104.91
CA LEU A 609 35.87 -5.53 -103.71
C LEU A 609 34.46 -4.98 -103.37
N GLU A 610 33.45 -5.17 -104.23
CA GLU A 610 32.13 -4.51 -104.13
C GLU A 610 31.06 -5.31 -103.35
N LYS A 611 31.35 -6.56 -102.93
CA LYS A 611 30.35 -7.44 -102.28
C LYS A 611 30.25 -7.36 -100.75
N LEU A 612 31.15 -6.65 -100.08
CA LEU A 612 31.20 -6.61 -98.61
C LEU A 612 30.38 -5.47 -97.97
N ASN A 613 29.84 -4.54 -98.78
CA ASN A 613 29.14 -3.35 -98.27
C ASN A 613 27.61 -3.54 -98.08
N GLY A 614 27.04 -4.70 -98.46
CA GLY A 614 25.60 -4.98 -98.36
C GLY A 614 25.14 -5.66 -97.05
N SER A 615 26.06 -6.25 -96.29
CA SER A 615 25.74 -7.05 -95.09
C SER A 615 25.52 -6.20 -93.81
N GLN A 616 25.85 -4.91 -93.84
CA GLN A 616 25.79 -4.03 -92.67
C GLN A 616 24.44 -3.32 -92.51
N GLU A 617 23.68 -3.13 -93.61
CA GLU A 617 22.39 -2.44 -93.62
C GLU A 617 21.21 -3.30 -93.10
N GLU A 618 21.29 -4.63 -93.25
CA GLU A 618 20.24 -5.59 -92.81
C GLU A 618 20.14 -5.73 -91.28
N MET A 619 21.22 -5.47 -90.55
CA MET A 619 21.24 -5.56 -89.08
C MET A 619 20.55 -4.36 -88.42
N TRP A 620 20.54 -3.21 -89.08
CA TRP A 620 19.90 -2.01 -88.56
C TRP A 620 18.37 -2.16 -88.56
N GLN A 621 17.75 -2.65 -89.65
CA GLN A 621 16.28 -2.79 -89.75
C GLN A 621 15.65 -3.78 -88.76
N LYS A 622 16.40 -4.79 -88.31
CA LYS A 622 15.93 -5.76 -87.29
C LYS A 622 15.85 -5.16 -85.88
N THR A 623 16.56 -4.08 -85.61
CA THR A 623 16.57 -3.45 -84.27
C THR A 623 15.39 -2.47 -84.10
N GLU A 624 14.90 -1.89 -85.19
CA GLU A 624 13.77 -0.94 -85.17
C GLU A 624 12.39 -1.64 -85.09
N THR A 625 12.28 -2.86 -85.64
CA THR A 625 11.06 -3.69 -85.56
C THR A 625 10.77 -4.17 -84.13
N VAL A 626 11.81 -4.56 -83.38
CA VAL A 626 11.69 -4.97 -81.96
C VAL A 626 11.23 -3.82 -81.05
N LYS A 627 11.57 -2.56 -81.39
CA LYS A 627 11.08 -1.38 -80.65
C LYS A 627 9.59 -1.13 -80.82
N GLN A 628 9.04 -1.38 -82.02
CA GLN A 628 7.62 -1.21 -82.29
C GLN A 628 6.75 -2.29 -81.61
N GLU A 629 7.26 -3.53 -81.49
CA GLU A 629 6.58 -4.61 -80.77
C GLU A 629 6.49 -4.35 -79.25
N ASN A 630 7.51 -3.72 -78.66
CA ASN A 630 7.51 -3.39 -77.23
C ASN A 630 6.47 -2.30 -76.87
N ALA A 631 6.25 -1.33 -77.76
CA ALA A 631 5.21 -0.31 -77.58
C ALA A 631 3.79 -0.87 -77.70
N ALA A 632 3.57 -1.90 -78.55
CA ALA A 632 2.29 -2.59 -78.68
C ALA A 632 1.95 -3.45 -77.45
N ALA A 633 2.95 -4.08 -76.82
CA ALA A 633 2.78 -4.83 -75.58
C ALA A 633 2.37 -3.92 -74.40
N GLN A 634 2.91 -2.70 -74.35
CA GLN A 634 2.60 -1.72 -73.29
C GLN A 634 1.16 -1.19 -73.38
N MET A 635 0.60 -1.05 -74.58
CA MET A 635 -0.82 -0.72 -74.80
C MET A 635 -1.77 -1.88 -74.41
N MET A 636 -1.35 -3.14 -74.59
CA MET A 636 -2.13 -4.30 -74.13
C MET A 636 -2.20 -4.39 -72.60
N VAL A 637 -1.11 -4.04 -71.90
CA VAL A 637 -1.08 -3.99 -70.42
C VAL A 637 -2.06 -2.95 -69.87
N GLU A 638 -2.13 -1.77 -70.50
CA GLU A 638 -3.04 -0.71 -70.05
C GLU A 638 -4.52 -1.03 -70.33
N ASN A 639 -4.81 -1.77 -71.41
CA ASN A 639 -6.16 -2.31 -71.69
C ASN A 639 -6.58 -3.40 -70.68
N LEU A 640 -5.67 -4.28 -70.27
CA LEU A 640 -5.94 -5.28 -69.22
C LEU A 640 -6.18 -4.62 -67.85
N LYS A 641 -5.45 -3.53 -67.55
CA LYS A 641 -5.68 -2.69 -66.35
C LYS A 641 -7.09 -2.08 -66.32
N LYS A 642 -7.60 -1.67 -67.49
CA LYS A 642 -8.96 -1.14 -67.65
C LYS A 642 -10.02 -2.22 -67.46
N GLN A 643 -9.81 -3.43 -68.01
CA GLN A 643 -10.70 -4.58 -67.81
C GLN A 643 -10.76 -5.05 -66.34
N ILE A 644 -9.62 -5.00 -65.62
CA ILE A 644 -9.59 -5.31 -64.18
C ILE A 644 -10.38 -4.28 -63.37
N SER A 645 -10.36 -3.01 -63.77
CA SER A 645 -11.13 -1.95 -63.11
C SER A 645 -12.64 -2.08 -63.36
N GLU A 646 -13.06 -2.50 -64.55
CA GLU A 646 -14.45 -2.79 -64.89
C GLU A 646 -14.99 -4.05 -64.18
N LEU A 647 -14.16 -5.10 -64.03
CA LEU A 647 -14.52 -6.28 -63.23
C LEU A 647 -14.65 -5.97 -61.74
N LYS A 648 -13.86 -5.03 -61.22
CA LYS A 648 -13.95 -4.59 -59.81
C LYS A 648 -15.26 -3.84 -59.53
N MET A 649 -15.71 -2.99 -60.45
CA MET A 649 -17.02 -2.33 -60.39
C MET A 649 -18.18 -3.34 -60.49
N LYS A 650 -18.05 -4.35 -61.36
CA LYS A 650 -19.08 -5.40 -61.55
C LYS A 650 -19.22 -6.31 -60.33
N ASN A 651 -18.11 -6.56 -59.61
CA ASN A 651 -18.14 -7.33 -58.37
C ASN A 651 -18.83 -6.56 -57.23
N GLN A 652 -18.58 -5.24 -57.13
CA GLN A 652 -19.31 -4.38 -56.18
C GLN A 652 -20.81 -4.29 -56.50
N GLN A 653 -21.19 -4.33 -57.78
CA GLN A 653 -22.60 -4.39 -58.20
C GLN A 653 -23.27 -5.70 -57.77
N LEU A 654 -22.58 -6.84 -57.91
CA LEU A 654 -23.07 -8.15 -57.47
C LEU A 654 -23.16 -8.26 -55.94
N ASP A 655 -22.25 -7.62 -55.20
CA ASP A 655 -22.34 -7.55 -53.74
C ASP A 655 -23.58 -6.77 -53.29
N LEU A 656 -23.91 -5.66 -53.97
CA LEU A 656 -25.15 -4.92 -53.71
C LEU A 656 -26.40 -5.76 -54.04
N GLU A 657 -26.44 -6.45 -55.18
CA GLU A 657 -27.53 -7.38 -55.52
C GLU A 657 -27.63 -8.55 -54.51
N ASN A 658 -26.51 -9.06 -54.00
CA ASN A 658 -26.51 -10.10 -52.96
C ASN A 658 -27.06 -9.58 -51.63
N THR A 659 -26.75 -8.34 -51.24
CA THR A 659 -27.38 -7.74 -50.05
C THR A 659 -28.89 -7.55 -50.22
N GLU A 660 -29.34 -7.20 -51.42
CA GLU A 660 -30.76 -7.01 -51.76
C GLU A 660 -31.52 -8.36 -51.83
N LEU A 661 -30.87 -9.41 -52.35
CA LEU A 661 -31.38 -10.79 -52.34
C LEU A 661 -31.44 -11.36 -50.92
N SER A 662 -30.47 -11.05 -50.06
CA SER A 662 -30.48 -11.47 -48.65
C SER A 662 -31.62 -10.78 -47.88
N GLN A 663 -31.93 -9.53 -48.19
CA GLN A 663 -33.08 -8.80 -47.64
C GLN A 663 -34.42 -9.38 -48.13
N LYS A 664 -34.52 -9.77 -49.41
CA LYS A 664 -35.68 -10.50 -49.95
C LYS A 664 -35.84 -11.90 -49.37
N ASN A 665 -34.74 -12.59 -49.05
CA ASN A 665 -34.79 -13.92 -48.44
C ASN A 665 -35.29 -13.85 -46.98
N SER A 666 -34.89 -12.80 -46.25
CA SER A 666 -35.46 -12.48 -44.93
C SER A 666 -36.98 -12.20 -45.00
N GLN A 667 -37.44 -11.44 -46.00
CA GLN A 667 -38.87 -11.19 -46.21
C GLN A 667 -39.66 -12.45 -46.64
N ASN A 668 -39.03 -13.36 -47.37
CA ASN A 668 -39.64 -14.66 -47.71
C ASN A 668 -39.71 -15.60 -46.50
N GLN A 669 -38.75 -15.51 -45.58
CA GLN A 669 -38.73 -16.26 -44.32
C GLN A 669 -39.84 -15.81 -43.36
N GLU A 670 -40.14 -14.49 -43.29
CA GLU A 670 -41.31 -13.96 -42.59
C GLU A 670 -42.63 -14.42 -43.22
N LYS A 671 -42.76 -14.41 -44.55
CA LYS A 671 -43.96 -14.91 -45.26
C LYS A 671 -44.16 -16.42 -45.11
N LEU A 672 -43.09 -17.20 -44.96
CA LEU A 672 -43.14 -18.62 -44.63
C LEU A 672 -43.63 -18.86 -43.19
N GLN A 673 -43.24 -18.01 -42.24
CA GLN A 673 -43.77 -18.05 -40.87
C GLN A 673 -45.25 -17.68 -40.82
N GLU A 674 -45.69 -16.70 -41.61
CA GLU A 674 -47.11 -16.30 -41.72
C GLU A 674 -47.97 -17.40 -42.39
N LEU A 675 -47.44 -18.13 -43.39
CA LEU A 675 -48.08 -19.28 -44.01
C LEU A 675 -48.14 -20.51 -43.08
N ASN A 676 -47.12 -20.72 -42.25
CA ASN A 676 -47.10 -21.83 -41.28
C ASN A 676 -48.10 -21.59 -40.13
N GLN A 677 -48.33 -20.33 -39.77
CA GLN A 677 -49.37 -19.93 -38.81
C GLN A 677 -50.78 -20.14 -39.39
N ARG A 678 -50.98 -19.94 -40.70
CA ARG A 678 -52.26 -20.24 -41.41
C ARG A 678 -52.50 -21.73 -41.70
N LEU A 679 -51.46 -22.56 -41.77
CA LEU A 679 -51.58 -24.02 -41.89
C LEU A 679 -52.00 -24.69 -40.57
N THR A 680 -51.64 -24.09 -39.44
CA THR A 680 -52.03 -24.56 -38.11
C THR A 680 -53.52 -24.28 -37.81
N GLU A 681 -54.11 -23.23 -38.40
CA GLU A 681 -55.55 -22.92 -38.29
C GLU A 681 -56.44 -23.76 -39.23
N MET A 682 -55.89 -24.28 -40.34
CA MET A 682 -56.59 -25.13 -41.32
C MET A 682 -56.63 -26.62 -40.94
N GLN A 683 -55.90 -27.06 -39.92
CA GLN A 683 -55.90 -28.44 -39.42
C GLN A 683 -57.06 -28.77 -38.45
N CYS A 684 -57.95 -27.81 -38.16
CA CYS A 684 -59.13 -27.99 -37.30
C CYS A 684 -60.43 -28.43 -38.01
N GLN A 685 -60.43 -28.91 -39.27
CA GLN A 685 -61.68 -29.35 -39.93
C GLN A 685 -61.47 -30.38 -41.06
N LYS A 686 -61.30 -31.65 -40.71
CA LYS A 686 -62.15 -32.78 -41.14
C LYS A 686 -61.45 -34.13 -40.96
N GLU A 687 -62.00 -34.88 -40.02
CA GLU A 687 -61.92 -36.33 -39.86
C GLU A 687 -62.41 -37.07 -41.12
N LYS A 688 -61.81 -38.24 -41.38
CA LYS A 688 -62.50 -39.51 -41.67
C LYS A 688 -61.50 -40.68 -41.69
N GLU A 689 -61.66 -41.55 -40.69
CA GLU A 689 -61.35 -42.98 -40.50
C GLU A 689 -61.08 -43.89 -41.75
N PRO A 690 -60.62 -45.17 -41.61
CA PRO A 690 -60.63 -46.05 -40.41
C PRO A 690 -59.37 -46.92 -40.08
N GLU A 691 -59.33 -47.32 -38.80
CA GLU A 691 -58.98 -48.64 -38.21
C GLU A 691 -57.66 -49.37 -38.54
N SER A 692 -56.81 -49.65 -37.52
CA SER A 692 -56.97 -50.80 -36.59
C SER A 692 -55.74 -51.06 -35.70
N SER A 693 -56.03 -51.47 -34.45
CA SER A 693 -55.23 -52.26 -33.47
C SER A 693 -53.88 -51.73 -32.92
N THR A 694 -53.91 -51.24 -31.67
CA THR A 694 -53.28 -51.81 -30.44
C THR A 694 -53.19 -50.69 -29.37
N LEU A 695 -54.26 -50.49 -28.61
CA LEU A 695 -54.36 -49.49 -27.52
C LEU A 695 -54.98 -50.14 -26.27
N GLU A 696 -54.49 -51.32 -25.89
CA GLU A 696 -54.93 -52.04 -24.67
C GLU A 696 -53.77 -52.34 -23.69
N GLU A 697 -52.51 -52.02 -24.02
CA GLU A 697 -51.37 -52.30 -23.13
C GLU A 697 -50.92 -51.08 -22.30
N TRP A 698 -51.18 -49.85 -22.76
CA TRP A 698 -50.78 -48.61 -22.06
C TRP A 698 -51.76 -48.16 -20.96
N GLU A 699 -53.04 -48.53 -21.05
CA GLU A 699 -54.04 -48.20 -20.02
C GLU A 699 -54.01 -49.18 -18.82
N GLN A 700 -53.53 -50.40 -19.02
CA GLN A 700 -53.37 -51.40 -17.96
C GLN A 700 -52.17 -51.11 -17.04
N GLU A 701 -51.07 -50.58 -17.57
CA GLU A 701 -49.87 -50.21 -16.79
C GLU A 701 -50.08 -48.95 -15.93
N LYS A 702 -50.96 -48.04 -16.38
CA LYS A 702 -51.34 -46.82 -15.66
C LYS A 702 -52.29 -47.10 -14.48
N PHE A 703 -53.06 -48.19 -14.51
CA PHE A 703 -53.89 -48.62 -13.39
C PHE A 703 -53.06 -49.30 -12.30
N ASN A 704 -52.08 -50.13 -12.67
CA ASN A 704 -51.18 -50.81 -11.73
C ASN A 704 -50.28 -49.85 -10.92
N LEU A 705 -49.84 -48.73 -11.50
CA LEU A 705 -49.08 -47.69 -10.78
C LEU A 705 -49.95 -46.85 -9.83
N LYS A 706 -51.28 -46.80 -10.04
CA LYS A 706 -52.22 -46.07 -9.18
C LYS A 706 -52.66 -46.90 -7.97
N GLU A 707 -52.69 -48.23 -8.11
CA GLU A 707 -53.02 -49.16 -7.03
C GLU A 707 -51.86 -49.32 -6.02
N GLU A 708 -50.60 -49.32 -6.50
CA GLU A 708 -49.40 -49.36 -5.63
C GLU A 708 -49.19 -48.06 -4.82
N LEU A 709 -49.65 -46.91 -5.31
CA LEU A 709 -49.62 -45.65 -4.56
C LEU A 709 -50.63 -45.61 -3.40
N GLU A 710 -51.83 -46.20 -3.57
CA GLU A 710 -52.82 -46.33 -2.48
C GLU A 710 -52.43 -47.41 -1.46
N ARG A 711 -51.69 -48.45 -1.89
CA ARG A 711 -51.16 -49.49 -0.98
C ARG A 711 -50.11 -48.94 -0.01
N CYS A 712 -49.22 -48.04 -0.47
CA CYS A 712 -48.26 -47.32 0.39
C CYS A 712 -48.94 -46.33 1.37
N LYS A 713 -50.13 -45.83 1.04
CA LYS A 713 -50.87 -44.89 1.89
C LYS A 713 -51.59 -45.57 3.06
N VAL A 714 -52.09 -46.79 2.86
CA VAL A 714 -52.72 -47.62 3.90
C VAL A 714 -51.69 -48.21 4.88
N GLN A 715 -50.48 -48.51 4.43
CA GLN A 715 -49.38 -48.91 5.32
C GLN A 715 -48.93 -47.78 6.25
N SER A 716 -48.95 -46.53 5.76
CA SER A 716 -48.65 -45.35 6.58
C SER A 716 -49.74 -45.03 7.61
N SER A 717 -51.01 -45.31 7.35
CA SER A 717 -52.09 -45.08 8.34
C SER A 717 -52.14 -46.18 9.42
N THR A 718 -51.70 -47.40 9.11
CA THR A 718 -51.67 -48.52 10.08
C THR A 718 -50.56 -48.35 11.13
N LEU A 719 -49.41 -47.77 10.74
CA LEU A 719 -48.30 -47.46 11.64
C LEU A 719 -48.64 -46.31 12.62
N VAL A 720 -49.40 -45.30 12.15
CA VAL A 720 -49.82 -44.16 12.97
C VAL A 720 -50.83 -44.56 14.06
N SER A 721 -51.77 -45.47 13.78
CA SER A 721 -52.68 -46.00 14.81
C SER A 721 -51.98 -46.92 15.84
N SER A 722 -50.87 -47.57 15.49
CA SER A 722 -50.08 -48.35 16.46
C SER A 722 -49.31 -47.45 17.44
N LEU A 723 -48.78 -46.32 16.96
CA LEU A 723 -48.06 -45.35 17.79
C LEU A 723 -48.98 -44.55 18.69
N GLU A 724 -50.24 -44.28 18.29
CA GLU A 724 -51.25 -43.67 19.17
C GLU A 724 -51.71 -44.61 20.29
N ALA A 725 -51.73 -45.93 20.05
CA ALA A 725 -52.07 -46.92 21.09
C ALA A 725 -50.97 -47.03 22.16
N GLU A 726 -49.69 -47.08 21.77
CA GLU A 726 -48.56 -47.10 22.72
C GLU A 726 -48.48 -45.83 23.57
N LEU A 727 -48.86 -44.67 23.02
CA LEU A 727 -48.90 -43.40 23.76
C LEU A 727 -50.02 -43.37 24.83
N SER A 728 -51.10 -44.14 24.62
CA SER A 728 -52.16 -44.31 25.62
C SER A 728 -51.75 -45.24 26.78
N GLU A 729 -50.91 -46.24 26.52
CA GLU A 729 -50.42 -47.19 27.53
C GLU A 729 -49.38 -46.56 28.47
N VAL A 730 -48.47 -45.74 27.95
CA VAL A 730 -47.52 -44.94 28.75
C VAL A 730 -48.24 -43.97 29.69
N LYS A 731 -49.38 -43.41 29.25
CA LYS A 731 -50.20 -42.49 30.06
C LYS A 731 -50.83 -43.17 31.28
N ILE A 732 -51.16 -44.46 31.18
CA ILE A 732 -51.70 -45.25 32.29
C ILE A 732 -50.58 -45.62 33.28
N GLN A 733 -49.38 -45.96 32.79
CA GLN A 733 -48.23 -46.24 33.67
C GLN A 733 -47.79 -45.03 34.51
N THR A 734 -47.81 -43.82 33.95
CA THR A 734 -47.50 -42.59 34.70
C THR A 734 -48.48 -42.37 35.87
N HIS A 735 -49.76 -42.65 35.68
CA HIS A 735 -50.77 -42.43 36.73
C HIS A 735 -50.64 -43.42 37.91
N ILE A 736 -50.19 -44.65 37.65
CA ILE A 736 -49.94 -45.66 38.69
C ILE A 736 -48.76 -45.24 39.58
N VAL A 737 -47.67 -44.74 38.99
CA VAL A 737 -46.48 -44.27 39.72
C VAL A 737 -46.79 -43.04 40.58
N GLU A 738 -47.69 -42.16 40.13
CA GLU A 738 -48.15 -41.02 40.92
C GLU A 738 -48.98 -41.43 42.14
N GLN A 739 -49.80 -42.49 42.05
CA GLN A 739 -50.53 -43.03 43.21
C GLN A 739 -49.61 -43.70 44.24
N GLU A 740 -48.58 -44.42 43.81
CA GLU A 740 -47.60 -45.04 44.73
C GLU A 740 -46.79 -43.98 45.50
N ASN A 741 -46.42 -42.87 44.85
CA ASN A 741 -45.74 -41.75 45.51
C ASN A 741 -46.60 -41.08 46.59
N LEU A 742 -47.92 -41.00 46.39
CA LEU A 742 -48.83 -40.46 47.40
C LEU A 742 -48.95 -41.37 48.64
N LEU A 743 -48.91 -42.70 48.45
CA LEU A 743 -48.93 -43.66 49.56
C LEU A 743 -47.63 -43.66 50.36
N LEU A 744 -46.47 -43.61 49.69
CA LEU A 744 -45.16 -43.53 50.36
C LEU A 744 -45.00 -42.24 51.17
N LYS A 745 -45.61 -41.14 50.71
CA LYS A 745 -45.63 -39.86 51.44
C LYS A 745 -46.42 -39.95 52.75
N ASP A 746 -47.53 -40.70 52.77
CA ASP A 746 -48.36 -40.89 53.97
C ASP A 746 -47.71 -41.83 55.01
N GLU A 747 -46.94 -42.83 54.55
CA GLU A 747 -46.16 -43.71 55.44
C GLU A 747 -44.95 -43.00 56.07
N LEU A 748 -44.27 -42.13 55.32
CA LEU A 748 -43.16 -41.32 55.84
C LEU A 748 -43.61 -40.37 56.95
N GLU A 749 -44.82 -39.80 56.82
CA GLU A 749 -45.38 -38.88 57.81
C GLU A 749 -45.82 -39.61 59.10
N LYS A 750 -46.23 -40.88 59.01
CA LYS A 750 -46.55 -41.73 60.17
C LYS A 750 -45.30 -42.14 60.96
N MET A 751 -44.15 -42.35 60.31
CA MET A 751 -42.91 -42.66 61.02
C MET A 751 -42.36 -41.47 61.85
N LYS A 752 -42.66 -40.22 61.48
CA LYS A 752 -42.21 -39.03 62.22
C LYS A 752 -42.91 -38.83 63.57
N GLN A 753 -44.05 -39.48 63.82
CA GLN A 753 -44.84 -39.26 65.05
C GLN A 753 -44.50 -40.20 66.21
N LEU A 754 -43.75 -41.29 65.97
CA LEU A 754 -43.16 -42.09 67.05
C LEU A 754 -41.84 -41.46 67.50
N HIS A 755 -41.54 -41.53 68.79
CA HIS A 755 -40.38 -40.96 69.51
C HIS A 755 -40.61 -39.57 70.15
N ARG A 756 -41.45 -39.54 71.19
CA ARG A 756 -41.38 -38.50 72.23
C ARG A 756 -41.37 -39.15 73.61
N CYS A 757 -40.17 -39.27 74.19
CA CYS A 757 -39.95 -39.68 75.57
C CYS A 757 -39.25 -38.52 76.34
N PRO A 758 -39.51 -38.31 77.65
CA PRO A 758 -39.28 -37.00 78.29
C PRO A 758 -37.85 -36.71 78.80
N ASP A 759 -36.97 -37.71 78.91
CA ASP A 759 -35.69 -37.56 79.65
C ASP A 759 -34.50 -37.07 78.80
N LEU A 760 -34.78 -36.58 77.58
CA LEU A 760 -33.78 -36.01 76.70
C LEU A 760 -33.77 -34.48 76.70
N SER A 761 -34.65 -33.78 77.41
CA SER A 761 -34.84 -32.33 77.20
C SER A 761 -33.55 -31.50 77.31
N ASP A 762 -32.68 -31.80 78.28
CA ASP A 762 -31.42 -31.05 78.46
C ASP A 762 -30.36 -31.42 77.40
N PHE A 763 -30.30 -32.70 77.01
CA PHE A 763 -29.45 -33.14 75.89
C PHE A 763 -30.00 -32.66 74.56
N GLN A 764 -31.31 -32.59 74.41
CA GLN A 764 -32.03 -32.13 73.23
C GLN A 764 -31.90 -30.61 73.10
N GLN A 765 -31.84 -29.86 74.21
CA GLN A 765 -31.57 -28.42 74.20
C GLN A 765 -30.09 -28.12 73.91
N LYS A 766 -29.14 -28.89 74.46
CA LYS A 766 -27.71 -28.80 74.08
C LYS A 766 -27.46 -29.22 72.64
N ILE A 767 -28.07 -30.33 72.19
CA ILE A 767 -28.02 -30.77 70.79
C ILE A 767 -28.69 -29.72 69.91
N SER A 768 -29.81 -29.12 70.30
CA SER A 768 -30.45 -28.03 69.52
C SER A 768 -29.58 -26.76 69.48
N SER A 769 -28.87 -26.44 70.57
CA SER A 769 -27.91 -25.33 70.60
C SER A 769 -26.71 -25.60 69.69
N VAL A 770 -26.13 -26.79 69.74
CA VAL A 770 -25.01 -27.21 68.88
C VAL A 770 -25.46 -27.37 67.42
N LEU A 771 -26.67 -27.86 67.17
CA LEU A 771 -27.26 -27.93 65.83
C LEU A 771 -27.56 -26.53 65.28
N SER A 772 -28.06 -25.60 66.10
CA SER A 772 -28.26 -24.21 65.68
C SER A 772 -26.94 -23.50 65.40
N TYR A 773 -25.90 -23.75 66.20
CA TYR A 773 -24.56 -23.23 65.96
C TYR A 773 -23.95 -23.84 64.70
N ASN A 774 -24.03 -25.16 64.52
CA ASN A 774 -23.59 -25.85 63.31
C ASN A 774 -24.39 -25.42 62.08
N GLU A 775 -25.68 -25.13 62.20
CA GLU A 775 -26.51 -24.61 61.11
C GLU A 775 -26.07 -23.20 60.71
N LYS A 776 -25.71 -22.33 61.68
CA LYS A 776 -25.10 -21.03 61.38
C LYS A 776 -23.75 -21.18 60.69
N LEU A 777 -22.91 -22.09 61.18
CA LEU A 777 -21.59 -22.37 60.59
C LEU A 777 -21.71 -23.00 59.19
N LEU A 778 -22.73 -23.82 58.95
CA LEU A 778 -23.05 -24.36 57.64
C LEU A 778 -23.49 -23.26 56.69
N LYS A 779 -24.37 -22.35 57.14
CA LYS A 779 -24.80 -21.18 56.34
C LYS A 779 -23.64 -20.23 56.04
N GLU A 780 -22.74 -20.00 56.98
CA GLU A 780 -21.51 -19.23 56.74
C GLU A 780 -20.58 -19.94 55.76
N LYS A 781 -20.40 -21.27 55.89
CA LYS A 781 -19.61 -22.06 54.95
C LYS A 781 -20.22 -22.05 53.55
N GLU A 782 -21.54 -22.16 53.44
CA GLU A 782 -22.27 -22.08 52.16
C GLU A 782 -22.10 -20.70 51.55
N ALA A 783 -22.31 -19.62 52.31
CA ALA A 783 -22.09 -18.24 51.86
C ALA A 783 -20.64 -18.00 51.41
N LEU A 784 -19.65 -18.46 52.17
CA LEU A 784 -18.23 -18.37 51.79
C LEU A 784 -17.92 -19.23 50.55
N SER A 785 -18.57 -20.38 50.39
CA SER A 785 -18.41 -21.21 49.19
C SER A 785 -19.03 -20.57 47.96
N GLU A 786 -20.17 -19.88 48.11
CA GLU A 786 -20.82 -19.11 47.05
C GLU A 786 -19.97 -17.89 46.66
N GLU A 787 -19.40 -17.18 47.63
CA GLU A 787 -18.44 -16.10 47.35
C GLU A 787 -17.18 -16.60 46.66
N LEU A 788 -16.62 -17.75 47.11
CA LEU A 788 -15.46 -18.37 46.47
C LEU A 788 -15.78 -18.79 45.03
N ASN A 789 -16.92 -19.43 44.80
CA ASN A 789 -17.37 -19.80 43.46
C ASN A 789 -17.61 -18.57 42.58
N SER A 790 -18.21 -17.51 43.13
CA SER A 790 -18.36 -16.22 42.44
C SER A 790 -17.01 -15.61 42.07
N CYS A 791 -16.00 -15.74 42.94
CA CYS A 791 -14.65 -15.27 42.69
C CYS A 791 -13.95 -16.09 41.60
N VAL A 792 -14.11 -17.42 41.62
CA VAL A 792 -13.62 -18.33 40.57
C VAL A 792 -14.26 -18.02 39.23
N ASP A 793 -15.57 -17.76 39.18
CA ASP A 793 -16.28 -17.37 37.96
C ASP A 793 -15.83 -16.01 37.45
N LYS A 794 -15.58 -15.04 38.35
CA LYS A 794 -15.01 -13.73 37.98
C LYS A 794 -13.58 -13.88 37.45
N LEU A 795 -12.77 -14.77 38.04
CA LEU A 795 -11.42 -15.07 37.57
C LEU A 795 -11.43 -15.74 36.19
N ALA A 796 -12.34 -16.69 35.96
CA ALA A 796 -12.52 -17.33 34.66
C ALA A 796 -12.95 -16.31 33.60
N LYS A 797 -13.89 -15.42 33.92
CA LYS A 797 -14.29 -14.30 33.04
C LYS A 797 -13.13 -13.35 32.76
N SER A 798 -12.32 -13.02 33.77
CA SER A 798 -11.11 -12.20 33.61
C SER A 798 -10.10 -12.86 32.68
N SER A 799 -9.84 -14.17 32.85
CA SER A 799 -8.91 -14.91 31.99
C SER A 799 -9.38 -14.99 30.52
N LEU A 800 -10.69 -15.11 30.30
CA LEU A 800 -11.29 -15.09 28.96
C LEU A 800 -11.16 -13.71 28.32
N LEU A 801 -11.37 -12.64 29.10
CA LEU A 801 -11.16 -11.27 28.63
C LEU A 801 -9.69 -11.00 28.32
N GLU A 802 -8.75 -11.49 29.12
CA GLU A 802 -7.32 -11.41 28.83
C GLU A 802 -6.94 -12.13 27.54
N GLN A 803 -7.46 -13.35 27.32
CA GLN A 803 -7.28 -14.06 26.04
C GLN A 803 -7.89 -13.28 24.88
N ARG A 804 -9.09 -12.70 25.04
CA ARG A 804 -9.73 -11.88 24.00
C ARG A 804 -8.93 -10.62 23.70
N ILE A 805 -8.36 -9.97 24.71
CA ILE A 805 -7.46 -8.82 24.53
C ILE A 805 -6.19 -9.25 23.79
N ALA A 806 -5.62 -10.41 24.12
CA ALA A 806 -4.45 -10.95 23.43
C ALA A 806 -4.74 -11.25 21.95
N THR A 807 -5.89 -11.87 21.63
CA THR A 807 -6.29 -12.13 20.24
C THR A 807 -6.56 -10.84 19.48
N MET A 808 -7.27 -9.87 20.09
CA MET A 808 -7.50 -8.56 19.45
C MET A 808 -6.19 -7.80 19.21
N LYS A 809 -5.22 -7.88 20.12
CA LYS A 809 -3.87 -7.30 19.90
C LYS A 809 -3.13 -7.97 18.75
N GLN A 810 -3.28 -9.28 18.57
CA GLN A 810 -2.68 -9.99 17.45
C GLN A 810 -3.33 -9.64 16.12
N GLU A 811 -4.67 -9.55 16.09
CA GLU A 811 -5.43 -9.09 14.93
C GLU A 811 -5.09 -7.65 14.56
N GLN A 812 -4.98 -6.75 15.54
CA GLN A 812 -4.52 -5.38 15.34
C GLN A 812 -3.15 -5.35 14.65
N LYS A 813 -2.18 -6.14 15.13
CA LYS A 813 -0.86 -6.25 14.48
C LYS A 813 -0.97 -6.75 13.05
N SER A 814 -1.81 -7.76 12.79
CA SER A 814 -2.03 -8.27 11.42
C SER A 814 -2.63 -7.20 10.49
N TRP A 815 -3.60 -6.43 10.98
CA TRP A 815 -4.19 -5.31 10.23
C TRP A 815 -3.20 -4.18 9.98
N GLU A 816 -2.35 -3.86 10.95
CA GLU A 816 -1.26 -2.90 10.78
C GLU A 816 -0.26 -3.35 9.71
N HIS A 817 0.10 -4.63 9.68
CA HIS A 817 0.98 -5.18 8.64
C HIS A 817 0.33 -5.14 7.25
N GLN A 818 -0.95 -5.48 7.15
CA GLN A 818 -1.69 -5.36 5.88
C GLN A 818 -1.83 -3.90 5.44
N SER A 819 -2.11 -2.98 6.37
CA SER A 819 -2.17 -1.54 6.10
C SER A 819 -0.83 -1.00 5.61
N ALA A 820 0.28 -1.40 6.24
CA ALA A 820 1.63 -1.03 5.81
C ALA A 820 1.96 -1.58 4.41
N SER A 821 1.57 -2.83 4.13
CA SER A 821 1.74 -3.44 2.80
C SER A 821 0.95 -2.71 1.72
N LEU A 822 -0.32 -2.37 1.99
CA LEU A 822 -1.16 -1.59 1.08
C LEU A 822 -0.63 -0.17 0.88
N LYS A 823 -0.09 0.47 1.92
CA LYS A 823 0.58 1.77 1.80
C LYS A 823 1.82 1.68 0.91
N SER A 824 2.64 0.64 1.06
CA SER A 824 3.80 0.42 0.19
C SER A 824 3.39 0.18 -1.27
N GLN A 825 2.34 -0.60 -1.50
CA GLN A 825 1.78 -0.81 -2.84
C GLN A 825 1.22 0.48 -3.45
N LEU A 826 0.57 1.32 -2.63
CA LEU A 826 0.06 2.62 -3.08
C LEU A 826 1.21 3.55 -3.48
N VAL A 827 2.27 3.66 -2.66
CA VAL A 827 3.48 4.44 -3.00
C VAL A 827 4.12 3.93 -4.29
N ALA A 828 4.29 2.61 -4.44
CA ALA A 828 4.83 2.03 -5.67
C ALA A 828 3.94 2.27 -6.90
N SER A 829 2.61 2.31 -6.73
CA SER A 829 1.69 2.67 -7.81
C SER A 829 1.76 4.15 -8.15
N GLN A 830 1.95 5.01 -7.15
CA GLN A 830 2.07 6.45 -7.32
C GLN A 830 3.37 6.83 -8.03
N GLU A 831 4.48 6.17 -7.71
CA GLU A 831 5.74 6.31 -8.46
C GLU A 831 5.60 5.87 -9.92
N LYS A 832 4.86 4.78 -10.19
CA LYS A 832 4.57 4.35 -11.56
C LYS A 832 3.73 5.37 -12.33
N VAL A 833 2.72 5.95 -11.67
CA VAL A 833 1.90 7.02 -12.26
C VAL A 833 2.75 8.26 -12.53
N GLN A 834 3.61 8.66 -11.59
CA GLN A 834 4.52 9.78 -11.78
C GLN A 834 5.47 9.55 -12.96
N ASN A 835 6.07 8.36 -13.06
CA ASN A 835 6.92 8.00 -14.19
C ASN A 835 6.15 8.06 -15.53
N LEU A 836 4.89 7.61 -15.56
CA LEU A 836 4.04 7.72 -16.74
C LEU A 836 3.71 9.18 -17.06
N GLU A 837 3.44 10.00 -16.06
CA GLU A 837 3.16 11.43 -16.22
C GLU A 837 4.38 12.19 -16.74
N ASP A 838 5.58 11.88 -16.25
CA ASP A 838 6.85 12.40 -16.74
C ASP A 838 7.10 11.97 -18.20
N THR A 839 6.80 10.71 -18.55
CA THR A 839 6.90 10.24 -19.94
C THR A 839 5.91 10.97 -20.85
N LEU A 840 4.69 11.23 -20.38
CA LEU A 840 3.66 11.95 -21.13
C LEU A 840 4.06 13.42 -21.32
N GLN A 841 4.60 14.08 -20.29
CA GLN A 841 5.14 15.43 -20.41
C GLN A 841 6.28 15.49 -21.43
N ASN A 842 7.19 14.52 -21.43
CA ASN A 842 8.30 14.45 -22.38
C ASN A 842 7.80 14.27 -23.82
N VAL A 843 6.84 13.36 -24.04
CA VAL A 843 6.18 13.19 -25.35
C VAL A 843 5.45 14.46 -25.78
N ASN A 844 4.80 15.18 -24.86
CA ASN A 844 4.14 16.44 -25.17
C ASN A 844 5.13 17.55 -25.52
N LEU A 845 6.31 17.57 -24.89
CA LEU A 845 7.41 18.46 -25.23
C LEU A 845 7.94 18.17 -26.64
N GLN A 846 8.16 16.88 -26.96
CA GLN A 846 8.55 16.43 -28.30
C GLN A 846 7.50 16.79 -29.36
N MET A 847 6.22 16.58 -29.08
CA MET A 847 5.12 16.99 -29.95
C MET A 847 5.08 18.51 -30.16
N SER A 848 5.42 19.29 -29.12
CA SER A 848 5.49 20.74 -29.21
C SER A 848 6.66 21.22 -30.07
N TRP A 849 7.83 20.56 -29.98
CA TRP A 849 8.96 20.81 -30.88
C TRP A 849 8.61 20.46 -32.32
N VAL A 850 8.05 19.28 -32.57
CA VAL A 850 7.61 18.86 -33.92
C VAL A 850 6.57 19.82 -34.49
N LYS A 851 5.62 20.30 -33.68
CA LYS A 851 4.65 21.33 -34.09
C LYS A 851 5.31 22.66 -34.41
N SER A 852 6.36 23.04 -33.69
CA SER A 852 7.12 24.25 -33.96
C SER A 852 7.89 24.15 -35.27
N ASP A 853 8.59 23.04 -35.49
CA ASP A 853 9.33 22.77 -36.72
C ASP A 853 8.38 22.71 -37.93
N LEU A 854 7.18 22.13 -37.75
CA LEU A 854 6.14 22.13 -38.78
C LEU A 854 5.66 23.55 -39.11
N ARG A 855 5.54 24.44 -38.11
CA ARG A 855 5.18 25.86 -38.37
C ARG A 855 6.29 26.59 -39.11
N VAL A 856 7.55 26.35 -38.74
CA VAL A 856 8.71 26.96 -39.40
C VAL A 856 8.78 26.51 -40.86
N THR A 857 8.70 25.20 -41.12
CA THR A 857 8.69 24.67 -42.49
C THR A 857 7.49 25.15 -43.30
N GLN A 858 6.32 25.32 -42.68
CA GLN A 858 5.15 25.92 -43.34
C GLN A 858 5.35 27.42 -43.64
N GLN A 859 6.01 28.18 -42.77
CA GLN A 859 6.37 29.58 -43.01
C GLN A 859 7.42 29.70 -44.12
N GLU A 860 8.43 28.86 -44.13
CA GLU A 860 9.44 28.78 -45.21
C GLU A 860 8.78 28.43 -46.54
N LYS A 861 7.84 27.48 -46.56
CA LYS A 861 7.06 27.16 -47.77
C LYS A 861 6.25 28.36 -48.28
N GLU A 862 5.55 29.08 -47.40
CA GLU A 862 4.80 30.27 -47.83
C GLU A 862 5.74 31.41 -48.25
N ALA A 863 6.89 31.58 -47.61
CA ALA A 863 7.92 32.55 -48.02
C ALA A 863 8.48 32.21 -49.41
N LEU A 864 8.85 30.95 -49.66
CA LEU A 864 9.27 30.45 -50.96
C LEU A 864 8.16 30.62 -52.01
N LYS A 865 6.90 30.39 -51.65
CA LYS A 865 5.77 30.63 -52.54
C LYS A 865 5.62 32.11 -52.90
N GLN A 866 5.78 33.03 -51.93
CA GLN A 866 5.79 34.47 -52.20
C GLN A 866 6.98 34.88 -53.06
N GLU A 867 8.15 34.28 -52.85
CA GLU A 867 9.34 34.52 -53.68
C GLU A 867 9.13 34.02 -55.11
N VAL A 868 8.61 32.81 -55.29
CA VAL A 868 8.22 32.28 -56.61
C VAL A 868 7.17 33.15 -57.27
N MET A 869 6.16 33.63 -56.55
CA MET A 869 5.16 34.56 -57.07
C MET A 869 5.79 35.92 -57.45
N SER A 870 6.73 36.43 -56.66
CA SER A 870 7.47 37.66 -56.94
C SER A 870 8.37 37.51 -58.18
N LEU A 871 9.13 36.41 -58.27
CA LEU A 871 9.95 36.06 -59.42
C LEU A 871 9.09 35.85 -60.66
N HIS A 872 7.94 35.17 -60.54
CA HIS A 872 7.00 35.00 -61.64
C HIS A 872 6.44 36.36 -62.10
N LYS A 873 6.10 37.26 -61.17
CA LYS A 873 5.65 38.63 -61.48
C LYS A 873 6.78 39.47 -62.10
N GLN A 874 8.03 39.32 -61.65
CA GLN A 874 9.19 39.97 -62.25
C GLN A 874 9.45 39.44 -63.67
N LEU A 875 9.30 38.14 -63.89
CA LEU A 875 9.42 37.50 -65.20
C LEU A 875 8.29 37.95 -66.14
N GLN A 876 7.06 38.06 -65.63
CA GLN A 876 5.91 38.62 -66.36
C GLN A 876 6.11 40.10 -66.68
N ASN A 877 6.67 40.89 -65.76
CA ASN A 877 7.00 42.30 -66.00
C ASN A 877 8.18 42.47 -66.97
N ALA A 878 9.16 41.56 -66.95
CA ALA A 878 10.28 41.54 -67.91
C ALA A 878 9.81 41.09 -69.30
N GLY A 879 8.92 40.09 -69.36
CA GLY A 879 8.24 39.66 -70.58
C GLY A 879 7.27 40.72 -71.13
N GLY A 880 6.53 41.41 -70.26
CA GLY A 880 5.65 42.52 -70.62
C GLY A 880 6.41 43.76 -71.10
N LYS A 881 7.63 43.99 -70.62
CA LYS A 881 8.56 45.00 -71.17
C LYS A 881 9.22 44.57 -72.48
N SER A 882 9.13 43.30 -72.86
CA SER A 882 9.67 42.78 -74.13
C SER A 882 8.67 42.81 -75.30
N TRP A 883 7.41 43.18 -75.05
CA TRP A 883 6.30 43.07 -76.02
C TRP A 883 5.55 44.39 -76.28
N ALA A 884 6.25 45.53 -76.29
CA ALA A 884 5.76 46.79 -76.89
C ALA A 884 6.94 47.72 -77.25
N PRO A 885 6.90 48.42 -78.40
CA PRO A 885 7.24 47.87 -79.72
C PRO A 885 8.64 48.32 -80.19
N GLU A 886 9.15 47.60 -81.19
CA GLU A 886 10.11 48.12 -82.17
C GLU A 886 9.81 49.58 -82.52
N ILE A 887 10.83 50.44 -82.43
CA ILE A 887 11.26 51.40 -83.46
C ILE A 887 12.23 52.41 -82.79
N ALA A 888 13.38 52.57 -83.45
CA ALA A 888 14.37 53.65 -83.35
C ALA A 888 15.60 53.50 -82.41
N THR A 889 16.73 53.34 -83.10
CA THR A 889 18.08 53.86 -82.84
C THR A 889 19.01 53.16 -81.84
N HIS A 890 19.88 52.32 -82.44
CA HIS A 890 21.27 51.99 -82.10
C HIS A 890 21.77 52.22 -80.66
N SER A 891 21.99 51.12 -79.92
CA SER A 891 23.19 50.98 -79.06
C SER A 891 23.50 49.54 -78.61
N SER A 892 24.73 49.12 -78.96
CA SER A 892 25.61 48.16 -78.26
C SER A 892 25.42 46.64 -78.41
N GLY A 893 26.42 46.01 -79.06
CA GLY A 893 26.67 44.56 -79.05
C GLY A 893 27.14 43.97 -77.71
N LEU A 894 27.12 44.76 -76.63
CA LEU A 894 27.41 44.30 -75.26
C LEU A 894 26.24 43.50 -74.66
N HIS A 895 25.01 43.69 -75.15
CA HIS A 895 23.83 43.05 -74.57
C HIS A 895 23.70 41.54 -74.91
N ASN A 896 24.20 41.10 -76.06
CA ASN A 896 24.13 39.67 -76.46
C ASN A 896 25.16 38.79 -75.75
N GLN A 897 26.34 39.32 -75.42
CA GLN A 897 27.35 38.58 -74.65
C GLN A 897 26.93 38.43 -73.18
N GLN A 898 26.32 39.47 -72.60
CA GLN A 898 25.81 39.40 -71.24
C GLN A 898 24.58 38.48 -71.12
N LYS A 899 23.71 38.45 -72.15
CA LYS A 899 22.61 37.48 -72.23
C LYS A 899 23.11 36.03 -72.34
N ARG A 900 24.13 35.77 -73.17
CA ARG A 900 24.69 34.42 -73.30
C ARG A 900 25.36 33.94 -72.00
N LEU A 901 26.14 34.80 -71.34
CA LEU A 901 26.72 34.52 -70.02
C LEU A 901 25.67 34.38 -68.90
N SER A 902 24.54 35.08 -68.99
CA SER A 902 23.43 34.89 -68.04
C SER A 902 22.65 33.61 -68.30
N TRP A 903 22.49 33.20 -69.56
CA TRP A 903 21.87 31.92 -69.91
C TRP A 903 22.78 30.76 -69.55
N ASP A 904 24.09 30.84 -69.81
CA ASP A 904 25.06 29.82 -69.40
C ASP A 904 25.14 29.71 -67.86
N LYS A 905 25.03 30.83 -67.13
CA LYS A 905 24.93 30.80 -65.66
C LYS A 905 23.61 30.23 -65.16
N LEU A 906 22.49 30.54 -65.82
CA LEU A 906 21.18 30.00 -65.44
C LEU A 906 21.10 28.50 -65.76
N ASP A 907 21.67 28.06 -66.87
CA ASP A 907 21.73 26.66 -67.27
C ASP A 907 22.69 25.87 -66.37
N HIS A 908 23.79 26.50 -65.92
CA HIS A 908 24.66 25.91 -64.91
C HIS A 908 23.97 25.80 -63.54
N LEU A 909 23.22 26.83 -63.11
CA LEU A 909 22.45 26.80 -61.85
C LEU A 909 21.28 25.81 -61.90
N MET A 910 20.61 25.69 -63.04
CA MET A 910 19.51 24.75 -63.24
C MET A 910 20.04 23.32 -63.23
N ASN A 911 21.17 23.04 -63.89
CA ASN A 911 21.82 21.73 -63.80
C ASN A 911 22.36 21.44 -62.39
N GLU A 912 22.86 22.44 -61.67
CA GLU A 912 23.32 22.30 -60.28
C GLU A 912 22.15 22.04 -59.32
N GLU A 913 21.02 22.73 -59.46
CA GLU A 913 19.80 22.48 -58.68
C GLU A 913 19.20 21.11 -59.01
N GLN A 914 19.20 20.71 -60.28
CA GLN A 914 18.73 19.38 -60.69
C GLN A 914 19.64 18.27 -60.14
N GLN A 915 20.94 18.52 -60.06
CA GLN A 915 21.92 17.60 -59.47
C GLN A 915 21.82 17.52 -57.95
N LEU A 916 21.56 18.65 -57.27
CA LEU A 916 21.29 18.70 -55.84
C LEU A 916 19.96 18.01 -55.49
N LEU A 917 18.92 18.20 -56.30
CA LEU A 917 17.66 17.49 -56.15
C LEU A 917 17.85 15.99 -56.37
N TRP A 918 18.66 15.58 -57.35
CA TRP A 918 18.97 14.17 -57.56
C TRP A 918 19.74 13.56 -56.39
N GLN A 919 20.75 14.26 -55.86
CA GLN A 919 21.47 13.84 -54.65
C GLN A 919 20.58 13.79 -53.41
N GLU A 920 19.66 14.74 -53.25
CA GLU A 920 18.76 14.77 -52.11
C GLU A 920 17.69 13.67 -52.21
N ASN A 921 17.25 13.34 -53.42
CA ASN A 921 16.35 12.21 -53.65
C ASN A 921 17.05 10.87 -53.39
N GLU A 922 18.31 10.70 -53.83
CA GLU A 922 19.13 9.55 -53.46
C GLU A 922 19.36 9.46 -51.94
N ARG A 923 19.62 10.59 -51.27
CA ARG A 923 19.79 10.66 -49.82
C ARG A 923 18.50 10.26 -49.10
N LEU A 924 17.36 10.78 -49.52
CA LEU A 924 16.05 10.42 -48.97
C LEU A 924 15.71 8.96 -49.23
N GLN A 925 16.05 8.43 -50.41
CA GLN A 925 15.85 7.04 -50.76
C GLN A 925 16.74 6.11 -49.91
N ALA A 926 17.99 6.48 -49.64
CA ALA A 926 18.86 5.77 -48.70
C ALA A 926 18.30 5.79 -47.26
N VAL A 927 17.77 6.93 -46.80
CA VAL A 927 17.12 7.03 -45.48
C VAL A 927 15.87 6.16 -45.41
N VAL A 928 15.06 6.11 -46.47
CA VAL A 928 13.88 5.22 -46.54
C VAL A 928 14.29 3.75 -46.52
N GLN A 929 15.36 3.36 -47.22
CA GLN A 929 15.85 1.97 -47.17
C GLN A 929 16.43 1.60 -45.79
N ASN A 930 17.17 2.51 -45.14
CA ASN A 930 17.69 2.28 -43.79
C ASN A 930 16.57 2.18 -42.75
N THR A 931 15.59 3.09 -42.78
CA THR A 931 14.43 3.01 -41.86
C THR A 931 13.58 1.77 -42.11
N LYS A 932 13.50 1.30 -43.36
CA LYS A 932 12.87 0.02 -43.70
C LYS A 932 13.65 -1.16 -43.12
N ALA A 933 14.98 -1.16 -43.18
CA ALA A 933 15.84 -2.19 -42.59
C ALA A 933 15.76 -2.21 -41.05
N GLU A 934 15.68 -1.04 -40.41
CA GLU A 934 15.48 -0.91 -38.96
C GLU A 934 14.08 -1.39 -38.53
N LEU A 935 13.05 -1.10 -39.33
CA LEU A 935 11.68 -1.60 -39.09
C LEU A 935 11.60 -3.12 -39.25
N THR A 936 12.28 -3.71 -40.24
CA THR A 936 12.33 -5.17 -40.38
C THR A 936 13.13 -5.80 -39.25
N HIS A 937 14.24 -5.20 -38.82
CA HIS A 937 15.03 -5.67 -37.69
C HIS A 937 14.25 -5.60 -36.37
N SER A 938 13.52 -4.51 -36.11
CA SER A 938 12.66 -4.39 -34.92
C SER A 938 11.49 -5.38 -34.94
N ARG A 939 10.85 -5.61 -36.09
CA ARG A 939 9.81 -6.66 -36.24
C ARG A 939 10.36 -8.07 -36.04
N GLU A 940 11.58 -8.34 -36.48
CA GLU A 940 12.24 -9.64 -36.24
C GLU A 940 12.59 -9.82 -34.76
N LYS A 941 13.03 -8.74 -34.10
CA LYS A 941 13.33 -8.71 -32.66
C LYS A 941 12.08 -8.89 -31.81
N VAL A 942 10.95 -8.30 -32.19
CA VAL A 942 9.64 -8.55 -31.58
C VAL A 942 9.25 -10.02 -31.76
N ARG A 943 9.38 -10.59 -32.96
CA ARG A 943 9.14 -12.03 -33.19
C ARG A 943 10.06 -12.95 -32.38
N GLN A 944 11.31 -12.57 -32.18
CA GLN A 944 12.23 -13.29 -31.29
C GLN A 944 11.83 -13.17 -29.81
N LEU A 945 11.39 -12.00 -29.35
CA LEU A 945 10.91 -11.78 -27.99
C LEU A 945 9.56 -12.49 -27.74
N GLU A 946 8.66 -12.52 -28.72
CA GLU A 946 7.42 -13.28 -28.69
C GLU A 946 7.68 -14.80 -28.67
N SER A 947 8.69 -15.28 -29.41
CA SER A 947 9.15 -16.68 -29.34
C SER A 947 9.77 -17.05 -27.99
N ASN A 948 10.21 -16.05 -27.20
CA ASN A 948 10.69 -16.24 -25.83
C ASN A 948 9.56 -16.15 -24.76
N LEU A 949 8.31 -15.83 -25.16
CA LEU A 949 7.17 -15.63 -24.24
C LEU A 949 6.19 -16.80 -24.15
N LEU A 950 6.40 -17.93 -24.85
CA LEU A 950 5.62 -19.16 -24.61
C LEU A 950 6.13 -19.94 -23.37
N PRO A 951 5.24 -20.54 -22.55
CA PRO A 951 5.61 -21.01 -21.23
C PRO A 951 6.32 -22.37 -21.28
N LYS A 952 7.51 -22.46 -20.66
CA LYS A 952 8.02 -23.73 -20.11
C LYS A 952 8.64 -23.51 -18.72
N HIS A 953 8.20 -24.35 -17.80
CA HIS A 953 8.73 -24.54 -16.45
C HIS A 953 10.28 -24.54 -16.40
N GLN A 954 10.83 -23.64 -15.58
CA GLN A 954 11.67 -23.90 -14.38
C GLN A 954 12.71 -25.05 -14.48
N LYS A 955 14.02 -24.94 -14.19
CA LYS A 955 14.94 -23.87 -13.72
C LYS A 955 16.39 -24.37 -13.85
N HIS A 956 17.29 -23.43 -14.19
CA HIS A 956 18.75 -23.31 -13.94
C HIS A 956 19.74 -24.45 -14.33
N LEU A 957 20.63 -24.20 -15.31
CA LEU A 957 21.98 -23.62 -15.11
C LEU A 957 22.72 -23.44 -16.46
N ASN A 958 23.48 -22.34 -16.55
CA ASN A 958 24.52 -21.94 -17.53
C ASN A 958 24.12 -21.25 -18.87
N PRO A 959 24.23 -19.90 -18.92
CA PRO A 959 24.05 -19.08 -20.10
C PRO A 959 25.40 -18.78 -20.77
N SER A 960 25.71 -19.41 -21.90
CA SER A 960 26.94 -19.04 -22.66
C SER A 960 26.82 -19.20 -24.18
N GLY A 961 25.64 -19.52 -24.70
CA GLY A 961 25.44 -19.76 -26.14
C GLY A 961 24.82 -18.61 -26.93
N ALA A 962 24.08 -17.70 -26.29
CA ALA A 962 23.25 -16.72 -26.99
C ALA A 962 23.87 -15.32 -27.09
N VAL A 963 25.01 -15.08 -26.43
CA VAL A 963 25.68 -13.76 -26.40
C VAL A 963 26.58 -13.55 -27.62
N LYS A 964 27.10 -14.62 -28.24
CA LYS A 964 28.06 -14.52 -29.36
C LYS A 964 27.50 -13.93 -30.66
N PRO A 965 26.29 -14.28 -31.15
CA PRO A 965 25.76 -13.62 -32.34
C PRO A 965 25.39 -12.15 -32.06
N THR A 966 24.88 -11.83 -30.86
CA THR A 966 24.45 -10.47 -30.49
C THR A 966 25.64 -9.54 -30.20
N GLU A 967 26.75 -10.06 -29.66
CA GLU A 967 28.00 -9.29 -29.52
C GLU A 967 28.70 -9.07 -30.87
N GLN A 968 28.66 -10.05 -31.78
CA GLN A 968 29.20 -9.90 -33.12
C GLN A 968 28.39 -8.90 -33.96
N GLU A 969 27.06 -8.89 -33.81
CA GLU A 969 26.17 -7.90 -34.42
C GLU A 969 26.35 -6.51 -33.78
N LYS A 970 26.56 -6.43 -32.45
CA LYS A 970 26.89 -5.18 -31.75
C LYS A 970 28.25 -4.61 -32.16
N LEU A 971 29.25 -5.46 -32.41
CA LEU A 971 30.56 -5.04 -32.91
C LEU A 971 30.50 -4.60 -34.38
N SER A 972 29.70 -5.26 -35.23
CA SER A 972 29.47 -4.82 -36.61
C SER A 972 28.71 -3.48 -36.67
N LEU A 973 27.64 -3.33 -35.88
CA LEU A 973 26.88 -2.07 -35.78
C LEU A 973 27.72 -0.94 -35.17
N LYS A 974 28.63 -1.25 -34.24
CA LYS A 974 29.56 -0.26 -33.69
C LYS A 974 30.56 0.22 -34.76
N ARG A 975 31.08 -0.68 -35.60
CA ARG A 975 31.95 -0.30 -36.73
C ARG A 975 31.21 0.51 -37.79
N GLU A 976 29.95 0.17 -38.09
CA GLU A 976 29.10 0.96 -38.98
C GLU A 976 28.81 2.35 -38.39
N CYS A 977 28.45 2.46 -37.11
CA CYS A 977 28.28 3.75 -36.43
C CYS A 977 29.56 4.60 -36.45
N ASP A 978 30.72 4.01 -36.15
CA ASP A 978 32.00 4.71 -36.15
C ASP A 978 32.42 5.15 -37.58
N GLN A 979 31.99 4.41 -38.61
CA GLN A 979 32.20 4.74 -40.02
C GLN A 979 31.27 5.86 -40.50
N PHE A 980 29.98 5.83 -40.13
CA PHE A 980 29.04 6.94 -40.38
C PHE A 980 29.40 8.22 -39.62
N GLN A 981 30.09 8.10 -38.48
CA GLN A 981 30.60 9.24 -37.72
C GLN A 981 31.84 9.88 -38.37
N LYS A 982 32.62 9.12 -39.16
CA LYS A 982 33.76 9.61 -39.94
C LYS A 982 33.37 10.19 -41.31
N GLU A 983 32.30 9.72 -41.93
CA GLU A 983 31.85 10.20 -43.26
C GLU A 983 31.00 11.49 -43.22
N ARG A 984 30.55 11.93 -42.03
CA ARG A 984 29.79 13.19 -41.86
C ARG A 984 30.69 14.42 -41.70
N SER A 985 31.35 14.85 -42.78
CA SER A 985 32.00 16.16 -42.85
C SER A 985 31.21 17.12 -43.76
N PRO A 986 30.32 17.96 -43.17
CA PRO A 986 30.41 19.41 -43.41
C PRO A 986 30.19 20.23 -42.12
N THR A 987 30.56 19.70 -40.94
CA THR A 987 30.34 20.36 -39.64
C THR A 987 31.55 21.14 -39.13
N ASN A 988 32.57 21.41 -39.96
CA ASN A 988 33.79 22.10 -39.51
C ASN A 988 33.61 23.62 -39.31
N ARG A 989 32.59 24.26 -39.92
CA ARG A 989 32.34 25.71 -39.75
C ARG A 989 31.57 26.06 -38.47
N LYS A 990 30.67 25.19 -38.01
CA LYS A 990 29.89 25.42 -36.77
C LYS A 990 30.71 25.12 -35.52
N VAL A 991 31.62 24.14 -35.58
CA VAL A 991 32.52 23.82 -34.46
C VAL A 991 33.53 24.96 -34.23
N SER A 992 34.04 25.61 -35.27
CA SER A 992 34.90 26.79 -35.10
C SER A 992 34.18 28.01 -34.50
N GLN A 993 32.89 28.20 -34.81
CA GLN A 993 32.07 29.26 -34.20
C GLN A 993 31.72 28.94 -32.74
N MET A 994 31.45 27.67 -32.43
CA MET A 994 31.17 27.21 -31.06
C MET A 994 32.42 27.33 -30.18
N ASN A 995 33.61 26.97 -30.69
CA ASN A 995 34.87 27.13 -29.95
C ASN A 995 35.21 28.61 -29.70
N SER A 996 34.81 29.53 -30.59
CA SER A 996 34.95 30.98 -30.37
C SER A 996 34.03 31.50 -29.27
N LEU A 997 32.78 31.02 -29.22
CA LEU A 997 31.82 31.39 -28.18
C LEU A 997 32.17 30.75 -26.83
N GLU A 998 32.74 29.55 -26.83
CA GLU A 998 33.24 28.87 -25.64
C GLU A 998 34.42 29.64 -25.03
N GLN A 999 35.36 30.13 -25.86
CA GLN A 999 36.44 31.01 -25.40
C GLN A 999 35.94 32.36 -24.86
N GLU A 1000 34.91 32.97 -25.47
CA GLU A 1000 34.31 34.21 -24.93
C GLU A 1000 33.62 33.98 -23.59
N LEU A 1001 32.88 32.86 -23.43
CA LEU A 1001 32.23 32.51 -22.17
C LEU A 1001 33.25 32.18 -21.06
N GLU A 1002 34.35 31.52 -21.39
CA GLU A 1002 35.42 31.24 -20.43
C GLU A 1002 36.13 32.53 -19.99
N THR A 1003 36.29 33.49 -20.91
CA THR A 1003 36.83 34.83 -20.61
C THR A 1003 35.89 35.61 -19.70
N ILE A 1004 34.57 35.60 -19.97
CA ILE A 1004 33.56 36.24 -19.11
C ILE A 1004 33.47 35.55 -17.75
N HIS A 1005 33.66 34.24 -17.68
CA HIS A 1005 33.70 33.49 -16.42
C HIS A 1005 34.92 33.89 -15.58
N LEU A 1006 36.10 34.00 -16.18
CA LEU A 1006 37.32 34.46 -15.51
C LEU A 1006 37.20 35.92 -15.03
N GLU A 1007 36.54 36.79 -15.80
CA GLU A 1007 36.28 38.17 -15.40
C GLU A 1007 35.28 38.25 -14.22
N ASN A 1008 34.22 37.43 -14.24
CA ASN A 1008 33.28 37.33 -13.13
C ASN A 1008 33.92 36.76 -11.86
N GLU A 1009 34.75 35.73 -11.96
CA GLU A 1009 35.54 35.23 -10.82
C GLU A 1009 36.53 36.29 -10.31
N GLY A 1010 37.11 37.09 -11.20
CA GLY A 1010 37.93 38.25 -10.86
C GLY A 1010 37.15 39.33 -10.11
N LEU A 1011 35.93 39.65 -10.55
CA LEU A 1011 35.03 40.60 -9.88
C LEU A 1011 34.56 40.07 -8.54
N LYS A 1012 34.27 38.77 -8.44
CA LYS A 1012 33.87 38.10 -7.19
C LYS A 1012 35.01 38.10 -6.17
N LYS A 1013 36.25 37.89 -6.60
CA LYS A 1013 37.43 38.05 -5.73
C LYS A 1013 37.66 39.51 -5.31
N LYS A 1014 37.36 40.49 -6.18
CA LYS A 1014 37.40 41.91 -5.81
C LYS A 1014 36.30 42.29 -4.83
N GLN A 1015 35.10 41.72 -4.98
CA GLN A 1015 33.98 41.87 -4.05
C GLN A 1015 34.34 41.30 -2.68
N VAL A 1016 34.85 40.07 -2.63
CA VAL A 1016 35.31 39.44 -1.38
C VAL A 1016 36.42 40.26 -0.71
N LYS A 1017 37.37 40.82 -1.47
CA LYS A 1017 38.40 41.71 -0.91
C LYS A 1017 37.84 43.03 -0.39
N LEU A 1018 36.83 43.60 -1.04
CA LEU A 1018 36.13 44.80 -0.55
C LEU A 1018 35.35 44.50 0.73
N ASP A 1019 34.71 43.34 0.80
CA ASP A 1019 33.98 42.88 1.98
C ASP A 1019 34.94 42.53 3.14
N GLU A 1020 36.11 41.97 2.84
CA GLU A 1020 37.19 41.70 3.80
C GLU A 1020 37.81 43.01 4.33
N GLN A 1021 38.00 44.02 3.47
CA GLN A 1021 38.42 45.36 3.88
C GLN A 1021 37.34 46.09 4.71
N LEU A 1022 36.06 45.87 4.42
CA LEU A 1022 34.95 46.40 5.21
C LEU A 1022 34.85 45.73 6.59
N MET A 1023 35.12 44.42 6.66
CA MET A 1023 35.23 43.66 7.91
C MET A 1023 36.44 44.13 8.73
N GLU A 1024 37.61 44.33 8.12
CA GLU A 1024 38.79 44.87 8.82
C GLU A 1024 38.54 46.29 9.35
N MET A 1025 37.83 47.13 8.60
CA MET A 1025 37.41 48.47 9.04
C MET A 1025 36.41 48.42 10.22
N GLN A 1026 35.57 47.38 10.32
CA GLN A 1026 34.70 47.14 11.48
C GLN A 1026 35.48 46.59 12.69
N HIS A 1027 36.48 45.75 12.47
CA HIS A 1027 37.31 45.18 13.54
C HIS A 1027 38.29 46.20 14.15
N LEU A 1028 38.81 47.14 13.36
CA LEU A 1028 39.60 48.28 13.86
C LEU A 1028 38.78 49.28 14.70
N ARG A 1029 37.44 49.22 14.66
CA ARG A 1029 36.55 50.08 15.45
C ARG A 1029 36.21 49.51 16.83
N SER A 1030 36.51 48.23 17.09
CA SER A 1030 35.94 47.49 18.23
C SER A 1030 36.93 47.16 19.36
N THR A 1031 38.20 47.57 19.27
CA THR A 1031 39.18 47.32 20.35
C THR A 1031 39.91 48.59 20.82
N ALA A 1032 39.30 49.24 21.82
CA ALA A 1032 39.84 50.03 22.94
C ALA A 1032 40.84 51.20 22.76
N MET A 1033 40.31 52.39 23.10
CA MET A 1033 40.88 53.50 23.91
C MET A 1033 41.83 54.55 23.27
N PRO A 1034 41.80 55.82 23.78
CA PRO A 1034 41.74 57.01 22.93
C PRO A 1034 43.04 57.84 22.86
N SER A 1035 43.05 58.79 21.91
CA SER A 1035 43.94 59.96 21.72
C SER A 1035 44.99 59.85 20.59
N PRO A 1036 45.46 60.98 20.01
CA PRO A 1036 44.67 61.78 19.06
C PRO A 1036 45.42 62.16 17.75
N SER A 1037 44.61 62.50 16.72
CA SER A 1037 44.92 63.44 15.61
C SER A 1037 45.75 62.91 14.41
N PRO A 1038 45.85 63.63 13.26
CA PRO A 1038 44.82 64.38 12.52
C PRO A 1038 45.06 64.29 10.99
N HIS A 1039 44.22 63.60 10.18
CA HIS A 1039 44.23 63.84 8.71
C HIS A 1039 42.96 63.31 8.03
N ALA A 1040 41.82 63.94 8.35
CA ALA A 1040 40.54 63.67 7.71
C ALA A 1040 39.96 64.97 7.09
N TRP A 1041 40.76 65.69 6.31
CA TRP A 1041 40.32 66.94 5.66
C TRP A 1041 40.25 66.90 4.12
N ASP A 1042 40.79 65.89 3.44
CA ASP A 1042 40.97 65.98 1.98
C ASP A 1042 39.94 65.25 1.11
N LEU A 1043 38.93 64.59 1.67
CA LEU A 1043 37.91 63.88 0.86
C LEU A 1043 36.51 64.48 0.92
N GLN A 1044 36.40 65.74 1.35
CA GLN A 1044 35.14 66.49 1.32
C GLN A 1044 34.90 67.23 -0.02
N LEU A 1045 35.76 67.08 -1.02
CA LEU A 1045 35.70 67.91 -2.24
C LEU A 1045 35.15 67.23 -3.52
N LEU A 1046 34.77 65.95 -3.53
CA LEU A 1046 34.41 65.28 -4.79
C LEU A 1046 33.06 64.56 -4.87
N GLN A 1047 32.06 64.98 -4.09
CA GLN A 1047 30.68 64.53 -4.38
C GLN A 1047 29.65 65.64 -4.18
N GLN A 1048 29.89 66.73 -4.91
CA GLN A 1048 28.92 67.77 -5.17
C GLN A 1048 28.71 67.85 -6.69
N GLN A 1049 27.89 66.95 -7.26
CA GLN A 1049 27.20 67.17 -8.54
C GLN A 1049 26.14 66.08 -8.79
N ALA A 1050 24.86 66.48 -8.70
CA ALA A 1050 23.60 65.86 -9.17
C ALA A 1050 22.54 65.66 -8.04
N CYS A 1051 21.71 66.70 -7.84
CA CYS A 1051 20.57 66.83 -6.92
C CYS A 1051 19.27 66.11 -7.43
N PRO A 1052 18.05 66.18 -6.80
CA PRO A 1052 17.62 66.83 -5.52
C PRO A 1052 16.63 66.01 -4.63
N MET A 1053 16.27 66.61 -3.48
CA MET A 1053 15.13 66.34 -2.56
C MET A 1053 15.27 65.28 -1.45
N VAL A 1054 15.86 65.68 -0.32
CA VAL A 1054 15.21 65.93 1.00
C VAL A 1054 16.15 66.90 1.75
N PRO A 1055 15.67 67.99 2.39
CA PRO A 1055 16.54 68.90 3.13
C PRO A 1055 17.33 68.16 4.21
N ARG A 1056 18.65 68.39 4.26
CA ARG A 1056 19.60 67.74 5.18
C ARG A 1056 19.19 67.84 6.65
N GLU A 1057 18.41 68.86 7.01
CA GLU A 1057 17.83 69.05 8.35
C GLU A 1057 16.77 67.99 8.69
N GLN A 1058 15.94 67.56 7.73
CA GLN A 1058 14.95 66.50 7.95
C GLN A 1058 15.60 65.12 8.07
N PHE A 1059 16.69 64.87 7.33
CA PHE A 1059 17.49 63.66 7.50
C PHE A 1059 18.19 63.63 8.86
N LEU A 1060 18.79 64.74 9.28
CA LEU A 1060 19.41 64.85 10.60
C LEU A 1060 18.38 64.75 11.74
N GLN A 1061 17.17 65.27 11.54
CA GLN A 1061 16.08 65.17 12.51
C GLN A 1061 15.51 63.74 12.61
N LEU A 1062 15.37 63.04 11.48
CA LEU A 1062 15.01 61.61 11.46
C LEU A 1062 16.12 60.75 12.06
N GLN A 1063 17.38 61.04 11.77
CA GLN A 1063 18.52 60.35 12.37
C GLN A 1063 18.56 60.59 13.89
N HIS A 1064 18.25 61.81 14.35
CA HIS A 1064 18.18 62.11 15.79
C HIS A 1064 16.98 61.42 16.47
N GLN A 1065 15.82 61.34 15.80
CA GLN A 1065 14.66 60.61 16.29
C GLN A 1065 14.91 59.10 16.35
N LEU A 1066 15.62 58.53 15.37
CA LEU A 1066 15.94 57.10 15.34
C LEU A 1066 16.97 56.74 16.42
N LEU A 1067 17.97 57.60 16.62
CA LEU A 1067 18.98 57.42 17.68
C LEU A 1067 18.40 57.69 19.09
N GLN A 1068 17.35 58.53 19.18
CA GLN A 1068 16.59 58.72 20.42
C GLN A 1068 15.65 57.53 20.69
N ALA A 1069 15.02 56.96 19.66
CA ALA A 1069 14.21 55.74 19.78
C ALA A 1069 15.08 54.52 20.11
N GLU A 1070 16.30 54.41 19.57
CA GLU A 1070 17.28 53.38 19.94
C GLU A 1070 17.73 53.54 21.39
N ARG A 1071 17.97 54.77 21.88
CA ARG A 1071 18.28 54.99 23.30
C ARG A 1071 17.12 54.71 24.24
N ILE A 1072 15.88 54.99 23.83
CA ILE A 1072 14.67 54.66 24.60
C ILE A 1072 14.47 53.13 24.64
N ASN A 1073 14.72 52.43 23.54
CA ASN A 1073 14.69 50.97 23.52
C ASN A 1073 15.83 50.35 24.34
N GLN A 1074 17.05 50.90 24.30
CA GLN A 1074 18.14 50.44 25.16
C GLN A 1074 17.83 50.69 26.64
N HIS A 1075 17.26 51.84 27.00
CA HIS A 1075 16.83 52.10 28.38
C HIS A 1075 15.70 51.17 28.82
N LEU A 1076 14.72 50.86 27.95
CA LEU A 1076 13.66 49.89 28.23
C LEU A 1076 14.19 48.45 28.33
N GLN A 1077 15.22 48.11 27.54
CA GLN A 1077 15.91 46.82 27.59
C GLN A 1077 16.73 46.69 28.89
N GLU A 1078 17.46 47.72 29.28
CA GLU A 1078 18.19 47.80 30.55
C GLU A 1078 17.23 47.83 31.75
N GLU A 1079 16.06 48.49 31.64
CA GLU A 1079 15.03 48.50 32.68
C GLU A 1079 14.31 47.13 32.80
N LEU A 1080 14.19 46.38 31.70
CA LEU A 1080 13.76 44.97 31.68
C LEU A 1080 14.80 44.04 32.32
N GLU A 1081 16.09 44.20 31.99
CA GLU A 1081 17.18 43.40 32.60
C GLU A 1081 17.37 43.73 34.09
N ASN A 1082 17.20 44.99 34.49
CA ASN A 1082 17.25 45.39 35.90
C ASN A 1082 16.01 44.92 36.68
N ARG A 1083 14.82 44.83 36.06
CA ARG A 1083 13.63 44.21 36.69
C ARG A 1083 13.75 42.70 36.87
N ILE A 1084 14.49 42.01 35.99
CA ILE A 1084 14.79 40.57 36.13
C ILE A 1084 15.82 40.34 37.25
N SER A 1085 16.66 41.33 37.55
CA SER A 1085 17.75 41.22 38.54
C SER A 1085 17.32 41.50 39.99
N GLU A 1086 16.20 42.20 40.24
CA GLU A 1086 15.69 42.48 41.60
C GLU A 1086 14.52 41.59 42.05
N THR A 1087 14.08 40.62 41.23
CA THR A 1087 13.10 39.62 41.66
C THR A 1087 13.79 38.34 42.14
N ASN A 1088 14.00 38.24 43.45
CA ASN A 1088 14.34 37.00 44.15
C ASN A 1088 13.37 35.87 43.73
N THR A 1089 13.81 34.97 42.86
CA THR A 1089 13.11 33.72 42.51
C THR A 1089 14.07 32.53 42.68
N PRO A 1090 13.57 31.35 43.12
CA PRO A 1090 14.34 30.32 43.83
C PRO A 1090 15.14 29.38 42.91
N GLN A 1091 15.75 29.89 41.85
CA GLN A 1091 16.31 29.06 40.79
C GLN A 1091 17.73 28.54 41.10
N GLY A 1092 18.54 29.29 41.87
CA GLY A 1092 19.89 28.86 42.27
C GLY A 1092 19.90 27.65 43.22
N ASN A 1093 18.89 27.51 44.07
CA ASN A 1093 18.72 26.32 44.92
C ASN A 1093 18.30 25.08 44.11
N GLN A 1094 17.65 25.29 42.96
CA GLN A 1094 17.14 24.23 42.11
C GLN A 1094 18.26 23.61 41.28
N GLU A 1095 19.21 24.40 40.77
CA GLU A 1095 20.39 23.88 40.08
C GLU A 1095 21.33 23.09 41.02
N GLN A 1096 21.48 23.54 42.27
CA GLN A 1096 22.22 22.80 43.30
C GLN A 1096 21.50 21.50 43.71
N LEU A 1097 20.16 21.51 43.77
CA LEU A 1097 19.39 20.31 44.04
C LEU A 1097 19.44 19.31 42.87
N VAL A 1098 19.42 19.81 41.63
CA VAL A 1098 19.55 18.99 40.42
C VAL A 1098 20.92 18.33 40.35
N THR A 1099 22.00 19.06 40.63
CA THR A 1099 23.35 18.47 40.68
C THR A 1099 23.49 17.43 41.81
N VAL A 1100 22.93 17.68 42.99
CA VAL A 1100 22.90 16.68 44.08
C VAL A 1100 22.01 15.47 43.72
N MET A 1101 20.91 15.67 42.99
CA MET A 1101 20.07 14.58 42.48
C MET A 1101 20.79 13.76 41.41
N GLU A 1102 21.54 14.38 40.52
CA GLU A 1102 22.34 13.70 39.51
C GLU A 1102 23.42 12.82 40.16
N GLU A 1103 24.12 13.33 41.17
CA GLU A 1103 25.11 12.54 41.93
C GLU A 1103 24.45 11.35 42.66
N ARG A 1104 23.27 11.57 43.29
CA ARG A 1104 22.51 10.48 43.93
C ARG A 1104 21.97 9.47 42.91
N MET A 1105 21.59 9.91 41.72
CA MET A 1105 21.10 9.04 40.66
C MET A 1105 22.22 8.13 40.15
N ILE A 1106 23.43 8.67 39.97
CA ILE A 1106 24.62 7.89 39.63
C ILE A 1106 24.93 6.86 40.74
N GLU A 1107 24.82 7.22 42.01
CA GLU A 1107 25.04 6.30 43.14
C GLU A 1107 23.98 5.17 43.17
N VAL A 1108 22.71 5.50 42.92
CA VAL A 1108 21.61 4.54 42.85
C VAL A 1108 21.79 3.59 41.66
N GLU A 1109 22.20 4.08 40.49
CA GLU A 1109 22.52 3.25 39.34
C GLU A 1109 23.66 2.28 39.62
N GLN A 1110 24.71 2.72 40.32
CA GLN A 1110 25.82 1.87 40.72
C GLN A 1110 25.36 0.78 41.71
N LYS A 1111 24.50 1.11 42.68
CA LYS A 1111 23.90 0.14 43.60
C LYS A 1111 22.98 -0.85 42.88
N LEU A 1112 22.17 -0.39 41.92
CA LEU A 1112 21.34 -1.26 41.08
C LEU A 1112 22.18 -2.21 40.21
N LYS A 1113 23.29 -1.72 39.64
CA LYS A 1113 24.24 -2.57 38.91
C LYS A 1113 24.91 -3.62 39.82
N LEU A 1114 25.15 -3.29 41.08
CA LEU A 1114 25.66 -4.25 42.08
C LEU A 1114 24.60 -5.29 42.46
N VAL A 1115 23.37 -4.86 42.75
CA VAL A 1115 22.23 -5.74 43.06
C VAL A 1115 21.92 -6.67 41.89
N LYS A 1116 21.96 -6.17 40.65
CA LYS A 1116 21.80 -6.99 39.43
C LYS A 1116 22.88 -8.06 39.32
N ARG A 1117 24.14 -7.74 39.67
CA ARG A 1117 25.23 -8.72 39.74
C ARG A 1117 24.99 -9.78 40.81
N LEU A 1118 24.58 -9.37 42.01
CA LEU A 1118 24.28 -10.29 43.11
C LEU A 1118 23.08 -11.19 42.82
N LEU A 1119 22.04 -10.66 42.18
CA LEU A 1119 20.90 -11.44 41.71
C LEU A 1119 21.32 -12.42 40.61
N GLN A 1120 22.16 -11.99 39.67
CA GLN A 1120 22.71 -12.89 38.64
C GLN A 1120 23.55 -14.01 39.27
N GLU A 1121 24.35 -13.70 40.28
CA GLU A 1121 25.15 -14.67 41.02
C GLU A 1121 24.29 -15.62 41.85
N LYS A 1122 23.19 -15.14 42.45
CA LYS A 1122 22.19 -15.99 43.13
C LYS A 1122 21.42 -16.87 42.17
N VAL A 1123 21.06 -16.38 40.99
CA VAL A 1123 20.46 -17.17 39.93
C VAL A 1123 21.44 -18.23 39.42
N ASN A 1124 22.73 -17.90 39.34
CA ASN A 1124 23.77 -18.87 38.98
C ASN A 1124 23.95 -19.93 40.08
N GLN A 1125 23.94 -19.54 41.37
CA GLN A 1125 23.96 -20.47 42.50
C GLN A 1125 22.72 -21.39 42.52
N LEU A 1126 21.54 -20.86 42.21
CA LEU A 1126 20.31 -21.66 42.07
C LEU A 1126 20.38 -22.59 40.85
N LYS A 1127 20.96 -22.14 39.73
CA LYS A 1127 21.21 -22.99 38.57
C LYS A 1127 22.20 -24.12 38.90
N GLU A 1128 23.23 -23.86 39.69
CA GLU A 1128 24.16 -24.90 40.16
C GLU A 1128 23.49 -25.88 41.12
N GLN A 1129 22.61 -25.42 42.02
CA GLN A 1129 21.81 -26.30 42.88
C GLN A 1129 20.84 -27.20 42.10
N VAL A 1130 20.35 -26.72 40.95
CA VAL A 1130 19.47 -27.49 40.06
C VAL A 1130 20.25 -28.42 39.12
N SER A 1131 21.57 -28.19 38.93
CA SER A 1131 22.39 -28.94 37.96
C SER A 1131 23.18 -30.12 38.55
N LEU A 1132 22.95 -30.50 39.80
CA LEU A 1132 23.55 -31.71 40.39
C LEU A 1132 22.70 -32.96 40.02
N PRO A 1133 23.27 -33.95 39.29
CA PRO A 1133 22.52 -35.13 38.84
C PRO A 1133 22.34 -36.15 39.96
N GLY A 1134 21.13 -36.71 40.03
CA GLY A 1134 20.64 -37.53 41.13
C GLY A 1134 21.33 -38.89 41.32
N HIS A 1135 21.29 -39.36 42.56
CA HIS A 1135 21.50 -40.76 42.93
C HIS A 1135 20.27 -41.31 43.69
N LEU A 1136 19.61 -42.25 43.02
CA LEU A 1136 19.07 -43.54 43.52
C LEU A 1136 18.23 -43.57 44.82
N CYS A 1137 16.91 -43.81 44.63
CA CYS A 1137 15.96 -44.69 45.35
C CYS A 1137 16.46 -45.63 46.49
N PRO A 1138 15.58 -46.19 47.39
CA PRO A 1138 14.18 -45.88 47.74
C PRO A 1138 13.89 -46.04 49.30
N PRO A 1139 12.72 -46.50 49.83
CA PRO A 1139 11.90 -45.71 50.77
C PRO A 1139 11.62 -46.38 52.13
N THR A 1140 11.66 -45.66 53.25
CA THR A 1140 11.01 -46.08 54.52
C THR A 1140 11.14 -44.95 55.54
N SER A 1141 10.04 -44.27 55.90
CA SER A 1141 9.15 -44.58 57.04
C SER A 1141 9.78 -44.34 58.41
N HIS A 1142 9.32 -43.28 59.10
CA HIS A 1142 8.72 -43.30 60.46
C HIS A 1142 8.44 -41.83 60.86
N SER A 1143 7.16 -41.46 60.96
CA SER A 1143 6.35 -41.34 62.21
C SER A 1143 6.24 -39.87 62.61
N SER A 1144 5.07 -39.29 62.94
CA SER A 1144 4.01 -39.82 63.80
C SER A 1144 2.77 -38.90 63.85
N PHE A 1145 1.59 -39.54 63.94
CA PHE A 1145 0.36 -39.16 64.69
C PHE A 1145 -0.49 -37.97 64.16
N ASN A 1146 -1.82 -37.97 64.09
CA ASN A 1146 -2.94 -38.86 64.49
C ASN A 1146 -4.16 -38.42 63.64
N SER A 1147 -4.81 -39.26 62.83
CA SER A 1147 -5.86 -40.26 63.13
C SER A 1147 -7.20 -39.71 63.65
N SER A 1148 -8.21 -39.63 62.77
CA SER A 1148 -9.57 -40.23 62.91
C SER A 1148 -10.33 -39.95 61.59
N PHE A 1149 -10.35 -40.88 60.62
CA PHE A 1149 -11.39 -41.91 60.38
C PHE A 1149 -12.79 -41.29 60.29
N THR A 1150 -13.66 -41.49 59.29
CA THR A 1150 -13.81 -42.31 58.06
C THR A 1150 -15.24 -41.93 57.60
N SER A 1151 -15.70 -42.00 56.35
CA SER A 1151 -15.62 -43.10 55.40
C SER A 1151 -16.34 -42.68 54.12
N LEU A 1152 -15.75 -43.07 52.98
CA LEU A 1152 -16.37 -43.76 51.83
C LEU A 1152 -17.59 -43.09 51.15
N TYR A 1153 -17.75 -43.02 49.84
CA TYR A 1153 -17.06 -43.63 48.69
C TYR A 1153 -17.55 -42.89 47.43
N CYS A 1154 -16.64 -42.76 46.46
CA CYS A 1154 -16.87 -42.75 45.00
C CYS A 1154 -18.14 -42.09 44.44
N TYR A 1155 -18.03 -40.83 44.02
CA TYR A 1155 -17.88 -40.48 42.59
C TYR A 1155 -17.14 -39.15 42.46
#